data_AF-A0AAD9YC42-F1
#
_entry.id   AF-A0AAD9YC42-F1
#
_cell.length_a   1.000
_cell.length_b   1.000
_cell.length_c   1.000
_cell.angle_alpha   90.00
_cell.angle_beta   90.00
_cell.angle_gamma   90.00
#
_symmetry.space_group_name_H-M   'P 1'
#
loop_
_entity.id
_entity.type
_entity.pdbx_description
1 polymer ?
#
loop_
_entity_poly.entity_id
_entity_poly.type
_entity_poly.pdbx_seq_one_letter_code
_entity_poly.pdbx_strand_id
1 'polypeptide(L)'
;MDSHGIILDDDARRLASGDETSCSLCNILSNATFSSPISDSKVQGFELRAFSYLQNGIGVRHATPGAQDSLMFLVTLKNQVIFDEDFFYDYGYEGNSYVVCADGQPGLLKPQEIPELFDHSRACLGSTIDAITLTKLLGYQYLWVDKYCIDQSNVSELSDQISKMDLIYNNAEATIVAAAGPDETYGLPGVNTTTRSKQDVVHVDGTAIFNMGPHPAVYIERESRWWKRGWTFQEGLLSRRRITFTETQAFFECNTASWTESLGGIEFVKDRQLLDWTKWKNGVFLLSHYMGQPENHAATEATGGGVNELAETPAVDSSIARSLFDFFRLIQQYTTRSLTYDSDSLNAAAAVKRAATSLSIDFGRVLGKNSTVVYDTLNTSTTFPILVIGTLGYSPLLSGLKLQTSSIQGKWESCTHEVIKDPFPGITSALSVVGSDKRGTVYGIYALSEQIGVSPWYFWADVPVTPSPSLHLSPAGTVHTQGSPSVKYRGIFINDEETCLTSWARGRFPLASSDRNRPFTSSFYALVFELILRLKGNYLWPAMKNSMFYVDDVANGALADEFGVVMGTSHHEPMARAYREQERDLDGRWFWSLNKENLTVFMREGAERSKGWETVYTMGMRGEGDTESPTLTAPQLEEIIAVQQEILNATHGSLASGLPKVWALYKVSLTTKYGYENVFAEYKKQEVGKYYQQGLQVPDDVTLLWTDDNFGSLLRTPYPNETSRTGGAGVYYHVNYVGRPKIYEWINTIQLVKTWEQMHLAYEKGAREVWIVNVGDIKPLEIPMAHFLDMAYDMSLHLTPTSATTWVETWTSKTFSPDVASAVADILNRYGRLVNRRKYETLNMPPFVYSTLFYDEATTALAEWGALLEDTLRLYEGLEEPWRDAFYQMILHPVEAGKTVNELYIKAELGKLYKAQRRTATNRLAAEARTAFARDKEISAKYNGINGGKWKGIMCQVYIGYTLWYEPSSDVMPKLEYVSDADVPPSGLWELRGRVQWRRWIDVFCRAHGTFEWRIEANVSWVGVDKDEGTLEAPGGMDEARVNIEVDWSSAPKGRSTAAFTVHRKDTEDVITILLPIFNPPDPKEDLVGRRIESGGVVSIEAAHYSALETNNGISYVEVPLYGKTHSGVKLWPVGIESLTPSTAPKLRYDFFTFVEYQDVKA
;
A
#
# COMPACT_ATOMS: atom_id res chain seq x y z
N MET A 1 -41.40 -63.44 -49.45
CA MET A 1 -40.98 -63.44 -48.04
C MET A 1 -39.45 -63.50 -48.02
N ASP A 2 -38.73 -62.56 -48.62
CA ASP A 2 -38.69 -61.08 -48.42
C ASP A 2 -37.63 -60.73 -47.37
N SER A 3 -36.77 -59.71 -47.54
CA SER A 3 -36.36 -58.95 -48.74
C SER A 3 -35.06 -58.21 -48.39
N HIS A 4 -34.14 -58.04 -49.36
CA HIS A 4 -32.91 -57.28 -49.16
C HIS A 4 -33.15 -55.76 -49.16
N GLY A 5 -32.28 -55.00 -48.50
CA GLY A 5 -32.29 -53.54 -48.56
C GLY A 5 -31.28 -52.86 -47.62
N ILE A 6 -29.97 -53.01 -47.88
CA ILE A 6 -28.97 -52.07 -47.36
C ILE A 6 -29.01 -50.86 -48.31
N ILE A 7 -29.47 -49.72 -47.82
CA ILE A 7 -29.41 -48.46 -48.56
C ILE A 7 -27.98 -47.93 -48.43
N LEU A 8 -27.29 -47.82 -49.56
CA LEU A 8 -26.16 -46.92 -49.73
C LEU A 8 -26.74 -45.51 -49.87
N ASP A 9 -26.31 -44.58 -49.03
CA ASP A 9 -26.64 -43.17 -49.23
C ASP A 9 -25.66 -42.54 -50.24
N ASP A 10 -26.16 -41.68 -51.12
CA ASP A 10 -25.62 -41.49 -52.48
C ASP A 10 -24.96 -40.10 -52.71
N ASP A 11 -24.82 -39.29 -51.64
CA ASP A 11 -24.37 -37.90 -51.77
C ASP A 11 -22.83 -37.70 -51.81
N ALA A 12 -22.03 -38.75 -51.58
CA ALA A 12 -20.56 -38.67 -51.65
C ALA A 12 -19.98 -38.63 -53.09
N ARG A 13 -20.82 -38.53 -54.14
CA ARG A 13 -20.39 -38.70 -55.55
C ARG A 13 -20.53 -37.50 -56.48
N ARG A 14 -20.88 -36.31 -55.99
CA ARG A 14 -21.14 -35.13 -56.85
C ARG A 14 -19.96 -34.19 -57.14
N LEU A 15 -18.73 -34.50 -56.73
CA LEU A 15 -17.54 -33.69 -57.04
C LEU A 15 -16.39 -34.46 -57.75
N ALA A 16 -16.68 -35.64 -58.31
CA ALA A 16 -15.69 -36.47 -59.00
C ALA A 16 -15.90 -36.53 -60.53
N SER A 17 -16.08 -35.36 -61.18
CA SER A 17 -16.09 -35.27 -62.65
C SER A 17 -15.55 -33.93 -63.17
N GLY A 18 -14.25 -33.89 -63.46
CA GLY A 18 -13.63 -32.94 -64.39
C GLY A 18 -13.25 -31.56 -63.85
N ASP A 19 -12.10 -31.45 -63.17
CA ASP A 19 -10.91 -30.84 -63.77
C ASP A 19 -9.64 -31.16 -62.93
N GLU A 20 -8.44 -31.03 -63.50
CA GLU A 20 -7.16 -31.37 -62.85
C GLU A 20 -6.67 -30.32 -61.82
N THR A 21 -7.42 -30.09 -60.73
CA THR A 21 -6.93 -29.38 -59.53
C THR A 21 -7.56 -29.91 -58.23
N SER A 22 -7.31 -31.19 -57.90
CA SER A 22 -7.70 -31.73 -56.59
C SER A 22 -6.84 -31.11 -55.47
N CYS A 23 -7.46 -30.32 -54.60
CA CYS A 23 -6.79 -29.78 -53.43
C CYS A 23 -6.43 -30.93 -52.47
N SER A 24 -5.13 -31.07 -52.17
CA SER A 24 -4.56 -32.00 -51.19
C SER A 24 -5.36 -32.04 -49.88
N LEU A 25 -5.79 -30.86 -49.42
CA LEU A 25 -6.56 -30.65 -48.20
C LEU A 25 -7.92 -31.38 -48.19
N CYS A 26 -8.63 -31.39 -49.32
CA CYS A 26 -9.92 -32.08 -49.44
C CYS A 26 -9.76 -33.60 -49.34
N ASN A 27 -8.67 -34.17 -49.86
CA ASN A 27 -8.36 -35.60 -49.76
C ASN A 27 -7.94 -36.02 -48.35
N ILE A 28 -7.36 -35.12 -47.55
CA ILE A 28 -7.06 -35.37 -46.14
C ILE A 28 -8.36 -35.42 -45.33
N LEU A 29 -9.22 -34.43 -45.54
CA LEU A 29 -10.44 -34.23 -44.75
C LEU A 29 -11.56 -35.21 -45.14
N SER A 30 -11.59 -35.71 -46.39
CA SER A 30 -12.51 -36.78 -46.80
C SER A 30 -12.15 -38.16 -46.26
N ASN A 31 -10.89 -38.39 -45.88
CA ASN A 31 -10.44 -39.64 -45.25
C ASN A 31 -10.56 -39.60 -43.71
N ALA A 32 -10.80 -38.43 -43.11
CA ALA A 32 -11.11 -38.29 -41.70
C ALA A 32 -12.63 -38.51 -41.49
N THR A 33 -13.04 -39.73 -41.11
CA THR A 33 -14.45 -40.03 -40.83
C THR A 33 -14.95 -39.23 -39.62
N PHE A 34 -15.81 -38.24 -39.86
CA PHE A 34 -16.42 -37.40 -38.80
C PHE A 34 -17.42 -38.13 -37.90
N SER A 35 -17.83 -39.36 -38.25
CA SER A 35 -18.88 -40.12 -37.58
C SER A 35 -18.41 -40.90 -36.34
N SER A 36 -18.22 -40.23 -35.19
CA SER A 36 -18.28 -40.89 -33.87
C SER A 36 -18.45 -39.89 -32.71
N PRO A 37 -19.56 -39.95 -31.94
CA PRO A 37 -19.68 -39.26 -30.67
C PRO A 37 -19.08 -40.13 -29.54
N ILE A 38 -17.89 -39.76 -29.05
CA ILE A 38 -17.33 -40.34 -27.81
C ILE A 38 -17.76 -39.46 -26.65
N SER A 39 -18.64 -39.98 -25.79
CA SER A 39 -19.11 -39.30 -24.59
C SER A 39 -18.13 -39.51 -23.42
N ASP A 40 -17.33 -38.49 -23.08
CA ASP A 40 -16.41 -38.54 -21.93
C ASP A 40 -16.64 -37.37 -20.95
N SER A 41 -17.87 -37.28 -20.45
CA SER A 41 -18.42 -36.12 -19.74
C SER A 41 -17.93 -35.92 -18.29
N LYS A 42 -17.03 -36.76 -17.78
CA LYS A 42 -16.63 -36.76 -16.35
C LYS A 42 -15.24 -36.19 -16.04
N VAL A 43 -14.34 -36.14 -17.01
CA VAL A 43 -13.00 -35.55 -16.81
C VAL A 43 -13.02 -34.03 -17.07
N GLN A 44 -13.65 -33.61 -18.17
CA GLN A 44 -13.72 -32.20 -18.59
C GLN A 44 -14.35 -31.27 -17.54
N GLY A 45 -15.33 -31.74 -16.76
CA GLY A 45 -16.07 -30.91 -15.79
C GLY A 45 -15.23 -30.32 -14.64
N PHE A 46 -14.04 -30.85 -14.38
CA PHE A 46 -13.11 -30.30 -13.39
C PHE A 46 -12.08 -29.36 -14.03
N GLU A 47 -11.59 -29.70 -15.23
CA GLU A 47 -10.68 -28.87 -16.03
C GLU A 47 -11.30 -27.51 -16.36
N LEU A 48 -12.59 -27.49 -16.74
CA LEU A 48 -13.35 -26.25 -17.01
C LEU A 48 -13.44 -25.34 -15.77
N ARG A 49 -13.56 -25.90 -14.56
CA ARG A 49 -13.56 -25.12 -13.31
C ARG A 49 -12.16 -24.58 -12.96
N ALA A 50 -11.12 -25.38 -13.17
CA ALA A 50 -9.74 -24.93 -13.00
C ALA A 50 -9.38 -23.82 -14.01
N PHE A 51 -9.93 -23.89 -15.23
CA PHE A 51 -9.79 -22.83 -16.23
C PHE A 51 -10.62 -21.58 -15.94
N SER A 52 -11.78 -21.70 -15.31
CA SER A 52 -12.51 -20.54 -14.78
C SER A 52 -11.67 -19.75 -13.76
N TYR A 53 -10.87 -20.42 -12.93
CA TYR A 53 -9.88 -19.75 -12.06
C TYR A 53 -8.74 -19.08 -12.85
N LEU A 54 -8.27 -19.70 -13.95
CA LEU A 54 -7.26 -19.08 -14.83
C LEU A 54 -7.82 -17.87 -15.59
N GLN A 55 -9.05 -17.93 -16.12
CA GLN A 55 -9.71 -16.79 -16.78
C GLN A 55 -9.96 -15.61 -15.84
N ASN A 56 -10.28 -15.87 -14.56
CA ASN A 56 -10.42 -14.80 -13.57
C ASN A 56 -9.05 -14.24 -13.11
N GLY A 57 -7.96 -15.00 -13.24
CA GLY A 57 -6.60 -14.59 -12.86
C GLY A 57 -5.73 -14.04 -14.01
N ILE A 58 -6.13 -14.25 -15.26
CA ILE A 58 -5.54 -13.63 -16.47
C ILE A 58 -6.47 -12.49 -16.86
N GLY A 59 -6.13 -11.28 -16.40
CA GLY A 59 -6.99 -10.10 -16.49
C GLY A 59 -7.20 -9.57 -17.92
N VAL A 60 -8.02 -10.24 -18.73
CA VAL A 60 -8.51 -9.69 -20.00
C VAL A 60 -9.57 -8.64 -19.73
N ARG A 61 -9.16 -7.40 -19.37
CA ARG A 61 -10.04 -6.23 -19.50
C ARG A 61 -9.33 -4.86 -19.52
N HIS A 62 -9.71 -4.09 -20.56
CA HIS A 62 -9.61 -2.63 -20.75
C HIS A 62 -8.23 -1.96 -20.85
N ALA A 63 -7.82 -1.73 -22.10
CA ALA A 63 -6.98 -0.59 -22.47
C ALA A 63 -7.80 0.73 -22.47
N THR A 64 -7.12 1.86 -22.26
CA THR A 64 -7.72 3.20 -22.14
C THR A 64 -8.22 3.77 -23.48
N PRO A 65 -9.37 4.50 -23.49
CA PRO A 65 -9.84 5.19 -24.69
C PRO A 65 -8.99 6.45 -24.96
N GLY A 66 -7.98 6.31 -25.81
CA GLY A 66 -7.10 7.45 -26.19
C GLY A 66 -6.04 7.14 -27.24
N ALA A 67 -5.60 5.89 -27.38
CA ALA A 67 -4.66 5.49 -28.42
C ALA A 67 -5.40 5.05 -29.69
N GLN A 68 -5.56 5.96 -30.67
CA GLN A 68 -6.24 5.65 -31.94
C GLN A 68 -5.53 4.58 -32.80
N ASP A 69 -4.26 4.27 -32.51
CA ASP A 69 -3.50 3.19 -33.16
C ASP A 69 -3.51 1.85 -32.40
N SER A 70 -4.32 1.71 -31.33
CA SER A 70 -4.37 0.50 -30.49
C SER A 70 -5.71 -0.25 -30.52
N LEU A 71 -6.66 0.18 -31.35
CA LEU A 71 -8.03 -0.33 -31.42
C LEU A 71 -8.20 -1.65 -32.21
N MET A 72 -7.13 -2.45 -32.34
CA MET A 72 -7.14 -3.72 -33.08
C MET A 72 -6.69 -4.92 -32.22
N PHE A 73 -7.66 -5.78 -31.90
CA PHE A 73 -7.56 -7.17 -31.43
C PHE A 73 -7.28 -7.45 -29.95
N LEU A 74 -8.37 -7.36 -29.18
CA LEU A 74 -8.66 -8.23 -28.02
C LEU A 74 -9.19 -9.63 -28.42
N VAL A 75 -9.42 -9.83 -29.71
CA VAL A 75 -10.27 -10.86 -30.32
C VAL A 75 -9.68 -11.08 -31.72
N THR A 76 -9.14 -12.25 -32.03
CA THR A 76 -8.31 -12.47 -33.24
C THR A 76 -9.00 -13.35 -34.27
N LEU A 77 -9.21 -12.80 -35.48
CA LEU A 77 -9.64 -13.53 -36.71
C LEU A 77 -8.78 -14.73 -37.12
N LYS A 78 -7.75 -15.06 -36.34
CA LYS A 78 -6.90 -16.22 -36.56
C LYS A 78 -7.58 -17.53 -36.14
N ASN A 79 -8.55 -17.51 -35.21
CA ASN A 79 -9.36 -18.68 -34.88
C ASN A 79 -10.82 -18.51 -35.27
N GLN A 80 -11.34 -19.43 -36.07
CA GLN A 80 -12.70 -19.38 -36.62
C GLN A 80 -13.34 -20.76 -36.48
N VAL A 81 -14.56 -20.81 -35.94
CA VAL A 81 -15.16 -22.04 -35.40
C VAL A 81 -16.33 -22.49 -36.26
N ILE A 82 -16.27 -23.74 -36.72
CA ILE A 82 -17.34 -24.39 -37.49
C ILE A 82 -18.35 -25.03 -36.53
N PHE A 83 -19.64 -24.88 -36.80
CA PHE A 83 -20.74 -25.51 -36.04
C PHE A 83 -21.70 -26.30 -36.95
N ASP A 84 -22.38 -27.28 -36.35
CA ASP A 84 -23.46 -28.08 -36.96
C ASP A 84 -24.85 -27.57 -36.53
N GLU A 85 -25.92 -27.96 -37.22
CA GLU A 85 -27.29 -27.44 -37.03
C GLU A 85 -27.85 -27.68 -35.61
N ASP A 86 -27.55 -28.83 -35.00
CA ASP A 86 -28.12 -29.23 -33.70
C ASP A 86 -27.65 -28.39 -32.50
N PHE A 87 -26.46 -27.77 -32.56
CA PHE A 87 -25.88 -27.06 -31.41
C PHE A 87 -26.69 -25.85 -30.95
N PHE A 88 -27.40 -25.18 -31.87
CA PHE A 88 -28.09 -23.92 -31.60
C PHE A 88 -29.42 -24.07 -30.86
N TYR A 89 -30.04 -25.26 -30.90
CA TYR A 89 -31.34 -25.51 -30.25
C TYR A 89 -31.21 -25.79 -28.73
N ASP A 90 -30.17 -26.50 -28.29
CA ASP A 90 -30.05 -26.94 -26.88
C ASP A 90 -29.56 -25.85 -25.92
N TYR A 91 -28.93 -24.77 -26.42
CA TYR A 91 -28.30 -23.72 -25.60
C TYR A 91 -29.11 -22.42 -25.44
N GLY A 92 -30.35 -22.36 -25.97
CA GLY A 92 -31.26 -21.25 -25.70
C GLY A 92 -30.86 -19.91 -26.35
N TYR A 93 -30.18 -19.95 -27.49
CA TYR A 93 -29.77 -18.78 -28.26
C TYR A 93 -30.92 -18.12 -29.04
N GLU A 94 -32.04 -17.82 -28.35
CA GLU A 94 -33.12 -16.99 -28.89
C GLU A 94 -32.77 -15.50 -28.78
N GLY A 95 -32.10 -14.97 -29.81
CA GLY A 95 -31.95 -13.54 -30.02
C GLY A 95 -30.50 -13.04 -30.05
N ASN A 96 -30.16 -12.43 -31.18
CA ASN A 96 -28.95 -11.67 -31.51
C ASN A 96 -27.63 -12.48 -31.70
N SER A 97 -26.95 -12.13 -32.81
CA SER A 97 -25.56 -12.48 -33.18
C SER A 97 -25.31 -13.78 -33.98
N TYR A 98 -25.99 -13.96 -35.14
CA TYR A 98 -25.67 -15.03 -36.11
C TYR A 98 -25.53 -14.54 -37.56
N VAL A 99 -24.38 -14.91 -38.17
CA VAL A 99 -23.96 -14.74 -39.58
C VAL A 99 -23.64 -13.31 -40.06
N VAL A 100 -22.40 -13.11 -40.49
CA VAL A 100 -21.96 -12.01 -41.39
C VAL A 100 -20.91 -12.59 -42.36
N CYS A 101 -21.07 -12.55 -43.69
CA CYS A 101 -22.25 -12.23 -44.47
C CYS A 101 -22.05 -12.63 -45.95
N ALA A 102 -23.15 -12.86 -46.65
CA ALA A 102 -23.48 -12.04 -47.81
C ALA A 102 -24.84 -11.39 -47.46
N ASP A 103 -24.96 -10.10 -47.13
CA ASP A 103 -23.98 -9.00 -47.17
C ASP A 103 -24.30 -7.89 -46.14
N GLY A 104 -23.31 -7.45 -45.35
CA GLY A 104 -23.24 -6.08 -44.81
C GLY A 104 -24.08 -5.63 -43.60
N GLN A 105 -25.20 -6.25 -43.20
CA GLN A 105 -26.02 -5.80 -42.03
C GLN A 105 -26.68 -6.96 -41.25
N PRO A 106 -27.00 -6.79 -39.94
CA PRO A 106 -27.46 -7.89 -39.08
C PRO A 106 -28.93 -8.24 -39.30
N GLY A 107 -29.18 -9.35 -39.99
CA GLY A 107 -30.50 -9.94 -40.17
C GLY A 107 -30.44 -11.25 -40.97
N LEU A 108 -31.15 -12.29 -40.51
CA LEU A 108 -31.21 -13.60 -41.15
C LEU A 108 -31.80 -13.52 -42.58
N LEU A 109 -31.02 -13.87 -43.61
CA LEU A 109 -31.47 -13.93 -45.01
C LEU A 109 -31.04 -15.23 -45.70
N LYS A 110 -31.77 -15.60 -46.77
CA LYS A 110 -31.64 -16.88 -47.48
C LYS A 110 -30.92 -16.73 -48.84
N PRO A 111 -30.34 -17.81 -49.42
CA PRO A 111 -29.32 -17.70 -50.49
C PRO A 111 -29.75 -17.20 -51.89
N GLN A 112 -30.92 -16.56 -52.02
CA GLN A 112 -31.54 -16.21 -53.31
C GLN A 112 -31.40 -14.73 -53.68
N GLU A 113 -30.86 -13.89 -52.79
CA GLU A 113 -30.88 -12.40 -52.89
C GLU A 113 -29.47 -11.79 -53.06
N ILE A 114 -28.46 -12.63 -53.32
CA ILE A 114 -27.01 -12.33 -53.33
C ILE A 114 -26.50 -11.24 -54.32
N PRO A 115 -27.12 -10.93 -55.49
CA PRO A 115 -26.45 -10.08 -56.50
C PRO A 115 -26.24 -8.58 -56.20
N GLU A 116 -26.91 -7.95 -55.22
CA GLU A 116 -27.05 -6.48 -55.17
C GLU A 116 -26.27 -5.71 -54.08
N LEU A 117 -25.49 -6.36 -53.20
CA LEU A 117 -25.00 -5.72 -51.96
C LEU A 117 -23.49 -5.40 -51.88
N PHE A 118 -22.71 -5.58 -52.95
CA PHE A 118 -21.23 -5.50 -52.93
C PHE A 118 -20.60 -4.09 -52.82
N ASP A 119 -21.37 -3.00 -52.63
CA ASP A 119 -20.86 -1.64 -52.88
C ASP A 119 -20.28 -0.89 -51.66
N HIS A 120 -20.78 -1.05 -50.41
CA HIS A 120 -20.49 -0.05 -49.35
C HIS A 120 -19.89 -0.55 -48.00
N SER A 121 -18.57 -0.33 -47.85
CA SER A 121 -17.87 0.12 -46.62
C SER A 121 -17.50 -0.81 -45.45
N ARG A 122 -17.74 -2.13 -45.49
CA ARG A 122 -17.05 -3.09 -44.59
C ARG A 122 -16.45 -4.27 -45.37
N ALA A 123 -15.20 -4.11 -45.81
CA ALA A 123 -14.47 -5.19 -46.46
C ALA A 123 -14.14 -6.31 -45.47
N CYS A 124 -14.55 -7.55 -45.76
CA CYS A 124 -14.01 -8.71 -45.06
C CYS A 124 -12.51 -8.86 -45.34
N LEU A 125 -11.77 -9.32 -44.33
CA LEU A 125 -10.31 -9.43 -44.38
C LEU A 125 -9.89 -10.82 -44.84
N GLY A 126 -8.68 -10.93 -45.41
CA GLY A 126 -8.21 -12.11 -46.13
C GLY A 126 -8.42 -13.42 -45.37
N SER A 127 -8.00 -13.51 -44.10
CA SER A 127 -8.11 -14.76 -43.34
C SER A 127 -9.56 -15.17 -43.05
N THR A 128 -10.52 -14.25 -43.03
CA THR A 128 -11.96 -14.57 -42.90
C THR A 128 -12.58 -14.98 -44.23
N ILE A 129 -12.24 -14.30 -45.33
CA ILE A 129 -12.71 -14.71 -46.67
C ILE A 129 -12.27 -16.16 -46.96
N ASP A 130 -11.03 -16.48 -46.65
CA ASP A 130 -10.47 -17.80 -46.90
C ASP A 130 -11.08 -18.86 -45.99
N ALA A 131 -11.32 -18.55 -44.71
CA ALA A 131 -12.02 -19.45 -43.81
C ALA A 131 -13.50 -19.67 -44.21
N ILE A 132 -14.22 -18.65 -44.68
CA ILE A 132 -15.57 -18.82 -45.27
C ILE A 132 -15.52 -19.76 -46.48
N THR A 133 -14.52 -19.61 -47.34
CA THR A 133 -14.28 -20.51 -48.48
C THR A 133 -14.02 -21.94 -47.99
N LEU A 134 -13.16 -22.12 -46.99
CA LEU A 134 -12.84 -23.42 -46.41
C LEU A 134 -14.07 -24.10 -45.77
N THR A 135 -14.85 -23.39 -44.99
CA THR A 135 -16.08 -23.92 -44.35
C THR A 135 -17.07 -24.41 -45.39
N LYS A 136 -17.26 -23.67 -46.49
CA LYS A 136 -18.08 -24.09 -47.64
C LYS A 136 -17.50 -25.32 -48.35
N LEU A 137 -16.19 -25.38 -48.56
CA LEU A 137 -15.51 -26.55 -49.15
C LEU A 137 -15.61 -27.80 -48.25
N LEU A 138 -15.80 -27.63 -46.95
CA LEU A 138 -16.03 -28.70 -45.98
C LEU A 138 -17.50 -29.09 -45.83
N GLY A 139 -18.42 -28.43 -46.55
CA GLY A 139 -19.85 -28.74 -46.52
C GLY A 139 -20.63 -28.16 -45.33
N TYR A 140 -20.01 -27.34 -44.49
CA TYR A 140 -20.66 -26.71 -43.34
C TYR A 140 -21.28 -25.36 -43.69
N GLN A 141 -22.39 -25.03 -43.01
CA GLN A 141 -23.14 -23.80 -43.23
C GLN A 141 -22.74 -22.67 -42.27
N TYR A 142 -22.27 -23.00 -41.06
CA TYR A 142 -22.04 -22.03 -39.99
C TYR A 142 -20.54 -21.83 -39.70
N LEU A 143 -20.13 -20.57 -39.67
CA LEU A 143 -18.80 -20.14 -39.22
C LEU A 143 -18.98 -19.03 -38.18
N TRP A 144 -18.54 -19.29 -36.96
CA TRP A 144 -18.46 -18.32 -35.89
C TRP A 144 -17.09 -17.67 -35.88
N VAL A 145 -17.08 -16.34 -35.80
CA VAL A 145 -15.87 -15.53 -35.88
C VAL A 145 -15.95 -14.47 -34.78
N ASP A 146 -15.12 -14.65 -33.76
CA ASP A 146 -15.08 -13.89 -32.52
C ASP A 146 -15.27 -12.36 -32.68
N LYS A 147 -14.57 -11.74 -33.63
CA LYS A 147 -14.61 -10.29 -33.94
C LYS A 147 -15.95 -9.79 -34.50
N TYR A 148 -16.70 -10.66 -35.18
CA TYR A 148 -17.96 -10.29 -35.86
C TYR A 148 -19.21 -10.84 -35.17
N CYS A 149 -19.06 -11.92 -34.39
CA CYS A 149 -20.14 -12.57 -33.65
C CYS A 149 -20.27 -12.07 -32.20
N ILE A 150 -19.36 -11.23 -31.72
CA ILE A 150 -19.43 -10.56 -30.41
C ILE A 150 -19.37 -9.05 -30.63
N ASP A 151 -20.35 -8.30 -30.09
CA ASP A 151 -20.28 -6.83 -30.10
C ASP A 151 -19.13 -6.34 -29.19
N GLN A 152 -18.02 -5.96 -29.84
CA GLN A 152 -16.82 -5.43 -29.20
C GLN A 152 -17.05 -4.09 -28.47
N SER A 153 -18.16 -3.40 -28.73
CA SER A 153 -18.54 -2.15 -28.07
C SER A 153 -19.43 -2.36 -26.84
N ASN A 154 -20.09 -3.52 -26.73
CA ASN A 154 -20.95 -3.89 -25.61
C ASN A 154 -20.17 -4.70 -24.57
N VAL A 155 -19.64 -4.01 -23.55
CA VAL A 155 -18.81 -4.63 -22.49
C VAL A 155 -19.54 -5.76 -21.74
N SER A 156 -20.87 -5.69 -21.61
CA SER A 156 -21.65 -6.74 -20.92
C SER A 156 -21.82 -8.00 -21.78
N GLU A 157 -22.06 -7.85 -23.08
CA GLU A 157 -22.15 -8.97 -24.02
C GLU A 157 -20.78 -9.60 -24.26
N LEU A 158 -19.74 -8.78 -24.48
CA LEU A 158 -18.35 -9.23 -24.55
C LEU A 158 -17.95 -10.01 -23.29
N SER A 159 -18.36 -9.56 -22.10
CA SER A 159 -18.14 -10.27 -20.84
C SER A 159 -18.81 -11.64 -20.79
N ASP A 160 -20.08 -11.71 -21.18
CA ASP A 160 -20.87 -12.94 -21.19
C ASP A 160 -20.31 -13.96 -22.20
N GLN A 161 -19.97 -13.50 -23.42
CA GLN A 161 -19.38 -14.33 -24.46
C GLN A 161 -17.97 -14.83 -24.08
N ILE A 162 -17.12 -13.99 -23.45
CA ILE A 162 -15.81 -14.43 -22.91
C ILE A 162 -15.99 -15.53 -21.85
N SER A 163 -17.02 -15.44 -21.02
CA SER A 163 -17.33 -16.45 -19.99
C SER A 163 -17.87 -17.77 -20.53
N LYS A 164 -18.16 -17.84 -21.84
CA LYS A 164 -18.66 -19.02 -22.57
C LYS A 164 -17.66 -19.56 -23.61
N MET A 165 -16.45 -19.00 -23.69
CA MET A 165 -15.42 -19.40 -24.66
C MET A 165 -15.06 -20.88 -24.55
N ASP A 166 -15.12 -21.43 -23.34
CA ASP A 166 -14.94 -22.85 -23.07
C ASP A 166 -16.01 -23.73 -23.76
N LEU A 167 -17.28 -23.32 -23.67
CA LEU A 167 -18.40 -23.98 -24.36
C LEU A 167 -18.29 -23.82 -25.88
N ILE A 168 -17.88 -22.65 -26.37
CA ILE A 168 -17.73 -22.36 -27.80
C ILE A 168 -16.65 -23.25 -28.42
N TYR A 169 -15.44 -23.30 -27.84
CA TYR A 169 -14.35 -24.10 -28.39
C TYR A 169 -14.51 -25.60 -28.14
N ASN A 170 -15.10 -26.03 -27.02
CA ASN A 170 -15.33 -27.47 -26.79
C ASN A 170 -16.45 -28.03 -27.67
N ASN A 171 -17.50 -27.26 -27.99
CA ASN A 171 -18.59 -27.75 -28.86
C ASN A 171 -18.38 -27.46 -30.35
N ALA A 172 -17.37 -26.68 -30.72
CA ALA A 172 -16.84 -26.55 -32.08
C ALA A 172 -16.77 -27.90 -32.80
N GLU A 173 -17.19 -27.96 -34.06
CA GLU A 173 -16.95 -29.13 -34.90
C GLU A 173 -15.49 -29.15 -35.39
N ALA A 174 -14.96 -27.97 -35.77
CA ALA A 174 -13.53 -27.72 -35.92
C ALA A 174 -13.18 -26.23 -35.75
N THR A 175 -11.99 -25.96 -35.20
CA THR A 175 -11.40 -24.62 -35.12
C THR A 175 -10.32 -24.44 -36.19
N ILE A 176 -10.52 -23.49 -37.09
CA ILE A 176 -9.56 -23.10 -38.13
C ILE A 176 -8.51 -22.18 -37.51
N VAL A 177 -7.22 -22.49 -37.59
CA VAL A 177 -6.11 -21.74 -36.98
C VAL A 177 -5.19 -21.13 -38.04
N ALA A 178 -5.21 -19.80 -38.19
CA ALA A 178 -4.35 -19.05 -39.10
C ALA A 178 -2.97 -18.75 -38.47
N ALA A 179 -2.11 -19.77 -38.38
CA ALA A 179 -0.77 -19.65 -37.81
C ALA A 179 0.24 -18.90 -38.70
N ALA A 180 0.00 -18.83 -40.01
CA ALA A 180 0.76 -18.05 -40.97
C ALA A 180 0.51 -16.53 -40.86
N GLY A 181 1.43 -15.71 -41.39
CA GLY A 181 1.22 -14.28 -41.57
C GLY A 181 1.28 -13.38 -40.32
N PRO A 182 1.63 -12.09 -40.50
CA PRO A 182 1.71 -11.12 -39.41
C PRO A 182 0.34 -10.74 -38.82
N ASP A 183 -0.73 -10.77 -39.62
CA ASP A 183 -2.06 -10.30 -39.23
C ASP A 183 -3.17 -10.94 -40.08
N GLU A 184 -4.41 -10.50 -39.88
CA GLU A 184 -5.65 -10.98 -40.50
C GLU A 184 -5.82 -10.63 -41.98
N THR A 185 -5.02 -9.72 -42.53
CA THR A 185 -5.03 -9.42 -43.98
C THR A 185 -4.35 -10.51 -44.80
N TYR A 186 -3.52 -11.35 -44.15
CA TYR A 186 -2.63 -12.29 -44.82
C TYR A 186 -3.33 -13.47 -45.50
N GLY A 187 -4.57 -13.81 -45.14
CA GLY A 187 -5.27 -14.99 -45.69
C GLY A 187 -4.89 -16.30 -45.01
N LEU A 188 -5.40 -17.41 -45.56
CA LEU A 188 -4.99 -18.77 -45.22
C LEU A 188 -4.18 -19.33 -46.41
N PRO A 189 -2.85 -19.50 -46.29
CA PRO A 189 -2.03 -19.95 -47.40
C PRO A 189 -2.56 -21.22 -48.04
N GLY A 190 -2.81 -21.23 -49.35
CA GLY A 190 -3.29 -22.38 -50.10
C GLY A 190 -4.81 -22.61 -50.10
N VAL A 191 -5.62 -21.67 -49.60
CA VAL A 191 -7.10 -21.75 -49.68
C VAL A 191 -7.66 -20.91 -50.83
N ASN A 192 -7.10 -19.71 -51.08
CA ASN A 192 -7.60 -18.77 -52.08
C ASN A 192 -6.46 -17.89 -52.63
N THR A 193 -6.43 -16.58 -52.35
CA THR A 193 -5.46 -15.64 -52.95
C THR A 193 -4.05 -15.76 -52.37
N THR A 194 -3.93 -16.22 -51.12
CA THR A 194 -2.62 -16.37 -50.46
C THR A 194 -1.95 -17.64 -50.92
N THR A 195 -0.91 -17.51 -51.74
CA THR A 195 -0.15 -18.65 -52.26
C THR A 195 0.66 -19.33 -51.15
N ARG A 196 0.53 -20.65 -51.02
CA ARG A 196 1.39 -21.46 -50.13
C ARG A 196 2.78 -21.64 -50.75
N SER A 197 3.82 -21.72 -49.91
CA SER A 197 5.19 -22.01 -50.38
C SER A 197 5.22 -23.38 -51.07
N LYS A 198 5.78 -23.47 -52.28
CA LYS A 198 5.80 -24.72 -53.05
C LYS A 198 6.70 -25.75 -52.38
N GLN A 199 6.18 -26.96 -52.18
CA GLN A 199 6.95 -28.08 -51.67
C GLN A 199 7.87 -28.63 -52.76
N ASP A 200 9.18 -28.73 -52.48
CA ASP A 200 10.14 -29.36 -53.38
C ASP A 200 9.94 -30.88 -53.41
N VAL A 201 9.80 -31.45 -54.62
CA VAL A 201 9.67 -32.89 -54.85
C VAL A 201 10.67 -33.33 -55.91
N VAL A 202 11.55 -34.27 -55.56
CA VAL A 202 12.56 -34.87 -56.44
C VAL A 202 12.24 -36.34 -56.63
N HIS A 203 12.20 -36.81 -57.88
CA HIS A 203 11.98 -38.21 -58.20
C HIS A 203 13.31 -38.90 -58.51
N VAL A 204 13.64 -39.96 -57.78
CA VAL A 204 14.86 -40.77 -57.95
C VAL A 204 14.45 -42.24 -58.04
N ASP A 205 14.77 -42.91 -59.16
CA ASP A 205 14.49 -44.33 -59.41
C ASP A 205 13.05 -44.78 -59.03
N GLY A 206 12.05 -43.97 -59.39
CA GLY A 206 10.64 -44.23 -59.10
C GLY A 206 10.19 -43.89 -57.68
N THR A 207 11.08 -43.39 -56.82
CA THR A 207 10.77 -42.91 -55.47
C THR A 207 10.64 -41.38 -55.47
N ALA A 208 9.53 -40.86 -54.95
CA ALA A 208 9.37 -39.43 -54.70
C ALA A 208 9.94 -39.05 -53.33
N ILE A 209 10.91 -38.13 -53.32
CA ILE A 209 11.49 -37.53 -52.12
C ILE A 209 10.99 -36.09 -52.05
N PHE A 210 10.32 -35.72 -50.96
CA PHE A 210 9.73 -34.39 -50.79
C PHE A 210 10.22 -33.71 -49.51
N ASN A 211 10.36 -32.38 -49.56
CA ASN A 211 10.78 -31.57 -48.42
C ASN A 211 9.60 -31.34 -47.48
N MET A 212 9.58 -32.01 -46.31
CA MET A 212 8.51 -31.90 -45.29
C MET A 212 8.33 -30.48 -44.70
N GLY A 213 9.26 -29.55 -44.94
CA GLY A 213 9.28 -28.23 -44.30
C GLY A 213 9.59 -28.30 -42.79
N PRO A 214 9.50 -27.16 -42.07
CA PRO A 214 9.60 -27.16 -40.62
C PRO A 214 8.42 -27.93 -39.99
N HIS A 215 8.69 -28.68 -38.93
CA HIS A 215 7.69 -29.43 -38.19
C HIS A 215 6.58 -28.50 -37.66
N PRO A 216 5.28 -28.79 -37.82
CA PRO A 216 4.23 -27.80 -37.59
C PRO A 216 4.21 -27.20 -36.18
N ALA A 217 4.42 -28.01 -35.14
CA ALA A 217 4.52 -27.52 -33.75
C ALA A 217 5.71 -26.56 -33.55
N VAL A 218 6.86 -26.84 -34.18
CA VAL A 218 8.08 -26.01 -34.09
C VAL A 218 7.90 -24.69 -34.85
N TYR A 219 7.22 -24.73 -36.00
CA TYR A 219 6.84 -23.52 -36.72
C TYR A 219 5.91 -22.64 -35.87
N ILE A 220 4.90 -23.24 -35.23
CA ILE A 220 3.93 -22.50 -34.42
C ILE A 220 4.59 -21.89 -33.18
N GLU A 221 5.40 -22.65 -32.45
CA GLU A 221 6.11 -22.17 -31.27
C GLU A 221 6.99 -20.94 -31.57
N ARG A 222 7.73 -20.99 -32.69
CA ARG A 222 8.78 -20.01 -33.01
C ARG A 222 8.28 -18.83 -33.84
N GLU A 223 7.50 -19.11 -34.88
CA GLU A 223 7.16 -18.14 -35.93
C GLU A 223 5.73 -17.60 -35.79
N SER A 224 4.78 -18.39 -35.28
CA SER A 224 3.38 -17.98 -35.25
C SER A 224 3.10 -16.91 -34.19
N ARG A 225 2.52 -15.78 -34.63
CA ARG A 225 1.95 -14.76 -33.74
C ARG A 225 0.76 -15.26 -32.93
N TRP A 226 0.06 -16.31 -33.38
CA TRP A 226 -1.03 -16.92 -32.62
C TRP A 226 -0.49 -17.50 -31.30
N TRP A 227 0.56 -18.32 -31.35
CA TRP A 227 1.17 -18.95 -30.16
C TRP A 227 1.62 -17.95 -29.08
N LYS A 228 1.95 -16.73 -29.48
CA LYS A 228 2.51 -15.66 -28.63
C LYS A 228 1.44 -14.77 -27.98
N ARG A 229 0.18 -15.18 -27.93
CA ARG A 229 -0.92 -14.49 -27.20
C ARG A 229 -1.50 -15.42 -26.13
N GLY A 230 -1.82 -14.89 -24.96
CA GLY A 230 -2.27 -15.66 -23.80
C GLY A 230 -3.54 -16.46 -24.08
N TRP A 231 -4.61 -15.78 -24.50
CA TRP A 231 -5.92 -16.40 -24.74
C TRP A 231 -5.91 -17.53 -25.77
N THR A 232 -4.99 -17.52 -26.74
CA THR A 232 -4.87 -18.60 -27.73
C THR A 232 -4.51 -19.96 -27.12
N PHE A 233 -4.01 -19.98 -25.87
CA PHE A 233 -3.86 -21.21 -25.10
C PHE A 233 -5.22 -21.85 -24.83
N GLN A 234 -6.24 -21.07 -24.47
CA GLN A 234 -7.61 -21.53 -24.28
C GLN A 234 -8.21 -22.03 -25.59
N GLU A 235 -8.12 -21.25 -26.66
CA GLU A 235 -8.64 -21.61 -27.99
C GLU A 235 -8.01 -22.93 -28.48
N GLY A 236 -6.69 -23.03 -28.36
CA GLY A 236 -5.93 -24.21 -28.76
C GLY A 236 -6.27 -25.42 -27.91
N LEU A 237 -6.23 -25.30 -26.58
CA LEU A 237 -6.47 -26.39 -25.64
C LEU A 237 -7.89 -26.95 -25.76
N LEU A 238 -8.91 -26.10 -25.75
CA LEU A 238 -10.31 -26.51 -25.63
C LEU A 238 -10.93 -26.98 -26.95
N SER A 239 -10.30 -26.67 -28.10
CA SER A 239 -10.75 -27.15 -29.41
C SER A 239 -10.53 -28.66 -29.57
N ARG A 240 -11.64 -29.43 -29.64
CA ARG A 240 -11.61 -30.90 -29.89
C ARG A 240 -10.97 -31.27 -31.23
N ARG A 241 -11.09 -30.40 -32.23
CA ARG A 241 -10.55 -30.55 -33.58
C ARG A 241 -9.99 -29.21 -34.08
N ARG A 242 -8.83 -29.22 -34.74
CA ARG A 242 -8.08 -28.04 -35.19
C ARG A 242 -7.64 -28.22 -36.64
N ILE A 243 -7.86 -27.23 -37.51
CA ILE A 243 -7.32 -27.18 -38.88
C ILE A 243 -6.36 -26.01 -38.96
N THR A 244 -5.05 -26.26 -38.94
CA THR A 244 -4.04 -25.20 -38.80
C THR A 244 -3.29 -24.95 -40.10
N PHE A 245 -3.15 -23.67 -40.46
CA PHE A 245 -2.51 -23.18 -41.69
C PHE A 245 -1.19 -22.49 -41.39
N THR A 246 -0.09 -23.01 -41.93
CA THR A 246 1.25 -22.41 -41.89
C THR A 246 1.69 -21.95 -43.28
N GLU A 247 2.84 -21.26 -43.40
CA GLU A 247 3.38 -20.77 -44.68
C GLU A 247 3.70 -21.89 -45.69
N THR A 248 3.98 -23.10 -45.19
CA THR A 248 4.47 -24.23 -45.99
C THR A 248 3.48 -25.37 -46.11
N GLN A 249 2.60 -25.59 -45.12
CA GLN A 249 1.61 -26.67 -45.14
C GLN A 249 0.40 -26.40 -44.25
N ALA A 250 -0.70 -27.12 -44.49
CA ALA A 250 -1.81 -27.25 -43.56
C ALA A 250 -1.82 -28.63 -42.90
N PHE A 251 -2.41 -28.70 -41.71
CA PHE A 251 -2.57 -29.95 -40.99
C PHE A 251 -3.85 -29.93 -40.14
N PHE A 252 -4.43 -31.11 -39.96
CA PHE A 252 -5.62 -31.35 -39.16
C PHE A 252 -5.24 -32.19 -37.93
N GLU A 253 -5.85 -31.88 -36.79
CA GLU A 253 -5.59 -32.58 -35.54
C GLU A 253 -6.86 -32.70 -34.71
N CYS A 254 -7.07 -33.86 -34.10
CA CYS A 254 -8.09 -34.10 -33.09
C CYS A 254 -7.47 -34.84 -31.89
N ASN A 255 -8.26 -35.06 -30.84
CA ASN A 255 -7.82 -35.74 -29.61
C ASN A 255 -7.38 -37.22 -29.80
N THR A 256 -7.43 -37.79 -31.01
CA THR A 256 -7.05 -39.19 -31.29
C THR A 256 -6.08 -39.38 -32.45
N ALA A 257 -5.85 -38.35 -33.28
CA ALA A 257 -4.98 -38.45 -34.47
C ALA A 257 -4.60 -37.06 -35.04
N SER A 258 -3.52 -37.03 -35.82
CA SER A 258 -3.10 -35.88 -36.61
C SER A 258 -2.78 -36.27 -38.05
N TRP A 259 -3.04 -35.35 -38.98
CA TRP A 259 -2.81 -35.52 -40.41
C TRP A 259 -2.13 -34.28 -40.97
N THR A 260 -0.99 -34.44 -41.62
CA THR A 260 -0.26 -33.35 -42.28
C THR A 260 -0.37 -33.48 -43.79
N GLU A 261 -0.45 -32.36 -44.49
CA GLU A 261 -0.54 -32.34 -45.95
C GLU A 261 0.60 -33.09 -46.64
N SER A 262 1.83 -32.92 -46.16
CA SER A 262 3.01 -33.59 -46.69
C SER A 262 2.90 -35.13 -46.67
N LEU A 263 2.09 -35.70 -45.78
CA LEU A 263 1.88 -37.16 -45.67
C LEU A 263 0.59 -37.65 -46.35
N GLY A 264 -0.33 -36.75 -46.70
CA GLY A 264 -1.61 -37.08 -47.33
C GLY A 264 -1.51 -37.47 -48.81
N GLY A 265 -0.39 -37.15 -49.48
CA GLY A 265 -0.18 -37.38 -50.92
C GLY A 265 0.31 -38.78 -51.32
N ILE A 266 0.36 -39.76 -50.41
CA ILE A 266 0.93 -41.10 -50.68
C ILE A 266 -0.12 -42.00 -51.36
N GLU A 267 -0.47 -41.71 -52.62
CA GLU A 267 -1.36 -42.56 -53.44
C GLU A 267 -0.68 -43.81 -54.04
N PHE A 268 0.63 -44.01 -53.82
CA PHE A 268 1.40 -45.12 -54.41
C PHE A 268 1.99 -46.11 -53.39
N VAL A 269 1.13 -46.72 -52.57
CA VAL A 269 1.42 -48.03 -51.95
C VAL A 269 0.28 -49.00 -52.28
N LYS A 270 0.45 -49.80 -53.34
CA LYS A 270 -0.54 -50.78 -53.82
C LYS A 270 -0.79 -51.96 -52.86
N ASP A 271 -0.04 -52.06 -51.77
CA ASP A 271 -0.10 -53.17 -50.83
C ASP A 271 -0.44 -52.71 -49.41
N ARG A 272 -1.74 -52.73 -49.08
CA ARG A 272 -2.26 -52.34 -47.75
C ARG A 272 -1.76 -53.24 -46.61
N GLN A 273 -1.06 -54.35 -46.89
CA GLN A 273 -0.55 -55.26 -45.87
C GLN A 273 0.86 -54.93 -45.35
N LEU A 274 1.59 -54.02 -46.00
CA LEU A 274 2.97 -53.65 -45.61
C LEU A 274 3.07 -52.38 -44.75
N LEU A 275 2.00 -51.58 -44.65
CA LEU A 275 1.90 -50.50 -43.68
C LEU A 275 1.37 -51.06 -42.36
N ASP A 276 2.32 -51.44 -41.50
CA ASP A 276 2.04 -51.77 -40.09
C ASP A 276 1.72 -50.49 -39.31
N TRP A 277 0.47 -50.04 -39.42
CA TRP A 277 -0.06 -48.89 -38.68
C TRP A 277 0.05 -49.06 -37.16
N THR A 278 0.26 -50.27 -36.64
CA THR A 278 0.48 -50.48 -35.20
C THR A 278 1.88 -50.06 -34.74
N LYS A 279 2.87 -49.97 -35.64
CA LYS A 279 4.18 -49.34 -35.36
C LYS A 279 4.15 -47.81 -35.40
N TRP A 280 3.12 -47.21 -35.99
CA TRP A 280 2.89 -45.76 -35.98
C TRP A 280 1.90 -45.33 -34.88
N LYS A 281 1.46 -46.23 -33.98
CA LYS A 281 0.58 -45.89 -32.85
C LYS A 281 1.20 -44.99 -31.76
N ASN A 282 2.49 -44.68 -31.85
CA ASN A 282 3.17 -43.69 -31.02
C ASN A 282 3.45 -42.37 -31.77
N GLY A 283 2.73 -42.13 -32.88
CA GLY A 283 2.88 -40.95 -33.75
C GLY A 283 2.34 -39.66 -33.15
N VAL A 284 3.09 -39.09 -32.20
CA VAL A 284 3.14 -37.67 -31.77
C VAL A 284 1.85 -36.85 -31.96
N PHE A 285 1.12 -36.64 -30.87
CA PHE A 285 0.04 -35.66 -30.73
C PHE A 285 0.58 -34.22 -30.90
N LEU A 286 0.59 -33.69 -32.12
CA LEU A 286 1.46 -32.55 -32.52
C LEU A 286 1.25 -31.26 -31.71
N LEU A 287 0.03 -30.75 -31.59
CA LEU A 287 -0.31 -29.58 -30.77
C LEU A 287 -0.86 -30.00 -29.39
N SER A 288 -1.53 -31.15 -29.31
CA SER A 288 -2.16 -31.68 -28.10
C SER A 288 -1.16 -32.15 -27.04
N HIS A 289 0.03 -32.65 -27.41
CA HIS A 289 1.11 -32.95 -26.47
C HIS A 289 1.74 -31.64 -25.93
N TYR A 290 1.89 -30.62 -26.78
CA TYR A 290 2.44 -29.30 -26.42
C TYR A 290 1.48 -28.39 -25.63
N MET A 291 0.16 -28.54 -25.82
CA MET A 291 -0.89 -27.81 -25.10
C MET A 291 -1.58 -28.65 -24.03
N GLY A 292 -1.22 -29.92 -23.90
CA GLY A 292 -1.48 -30.71 -22.71
C GLY A 292 -2.85 -31.39 -22.59
N GLN A 293 -3.41 -31.89 -23.69
CA GLN A 293 -4.56 -32.82 -23.61
C GLN A 293 -4.18 -34.13 -22.88
N PRO A 294 -5.12 -34.82 -22.20
CA PRO A 294 -4.84 -36.09 -21.53
C PRO A 294 -4.49 -37.21 -22.52
N GLU A 295 -3.47 -38.00 -22.21
CA GLU A 295 -3.20 -39.24 -22.95
C GLU A 295 -4.24 -40.31 -22.56
N ASN A 296 -5.15 -40.62 -23.48
CA ASN A 296 -6.09 -41.73 -23.37
C ASN A 296 -5.37 -43.09 -23.53
N HIS A 297 -4.58 -43.45 -22.51
CA HIS A 297 -3.98 -44.78 -22.38
C HIS A 297 -5.05 -45.83 -22.09
N ALA A 298 -5.62 -46.41 -23.15
CA ALA A 298 -6.24 -47.71 -23.07
C ALA A 298 -5.18 -48.71 -22.55
N ALA A 299 -5.53 -49.48 -21.52
CA ALA A 299 -4.58 -50.30 -20.76
C ALA A 299 -3.74 -51.24 -21.65
N THR A 300 -2.44 -50.96 -21.76
CA THR A 300 -1.46 -51.89 -22.30
C THR A 300 -0.63 -52.49 -21.17
N GLU A 301 -0.96 -53.75 -20.85
CA GLU A 301 -0.04 -54.62 -20.12
C GLU A 301 1.26 -54.83 -20.91
N ALA A 302 2.34 -55.16 -20.20
CA ALA A 302 3.65 -55.57 -20.72
C ALA A 302 4.51 -54.51 -21.45
N THR A 303 5.28 -53.75 -20.66
CA THR A 303 6.75 -53.88 -20.68
C THR A 303 7.33 -53.33 -19.37
N GLY A 304 8.04 -54.17 -18.61
CA GLY A 304 8.58 -53.78 -17.30
C GLY A 304 9.86 -52.95 -17.43
N GLY A 305 9.95 -51.84 -16.69
CA GLY A 305 11.07 -50.89 -16.87
C GLY A 305 11.21 -49.75 -15.86
N GLY A 306 10.84 -49.94 -14.58
CA GLY A 306 11.43 -49.17 -13.47
C GLY A 306 10.98 -47.72 -13.24
N VAL A 307 9.79 -47.53 -12.66
CA VAL A 307 9.57 -46.48 -11.64
C VAL A 307 8.68 -47.09 -10.55
N ASN A 308 9.19 -47.31 -9.35
CA ASN A 308 8.38 -47.69 -8.19
C ASN A 308 9.19 -47.55 -6.88
N GLU A 309 9.25 -46.34 -6.32
CA GLU A 309 9.55 -46.12 -4.90
C GLU A 309 9.10 -44.70 -4.49
N LEU A 310 7.80 -44.52 -4.26
CA LEU A 310 7.16 -43.40 -3.53
C LEU A 310 5.63 -43.60 -3.47
N ALA A 311 5.16 -44.64 -2.78
CA ALA A 311 3.71 -44.92 -2.68
C ALA A 311 3.28 -45.67 -1.40
N GLU A 312 3.59 -45.10 -0.23
CA GLU A 312 2.88 -45.38 1.04
C GLU A 312 2.87 -44.10 1.89
N THR A 313 1.83 -43.69 2.62
CA THR A 313 0.35 -43.83 2.55
C THR A 313 -0.25 -42.61 3.31
N PRO A 314 -1.58 -42.35 3.40
CA PRO A 314 -2.74 -42.81 2.62
C PRO A 314 -3.63 -41.67 2.04
N ALA A 315 -4.50 -42.02 1.08
CA ALA A 315 -5.80 -41.39 0.82
C ALA A 315 -5.88 -39.85 0.61
N VAL A 316 -5.18 -39.34 -0.42
CA VAL A 316 -5.79 -38.31 -1.29
C VAL A 316 -6.44 -39.04 -2.45
N ASP A 317 -7.66 -38.64 -2.83
CA ASP A 317 -8.38 -39.21 -3.98
C ASP A 317 -7.48 -39.14 -5.23
N SER A 318 -7.23 -40.30 -5.86
CA SER A 318 -6.35 -40.40 -7.03
C SER A 318 -6.80 -39.54 -8.21
N SER A 319 -8.09 -39.16 -8.26
CA SER A 319 -8.60 -38.17 -9.22
C SER A 319 -8.08 -36.76 -8.92
N ILE A 320 -8.09 -36.32 -7.65
CA ILE A 320 -7.62 -34.99 -7.23
C ILE A 320 -6.12 -34.85 -7.45
N ALA A 321 -5.33 -35.87 -7.11
CA ALA A 321 -3.88 -35.84 -7.33
C ALA A 321 -3.53 -35.73 -8.83
N ARG A 322 -4.30 -36.39 -9.70
CA ARG A 322 -4.14 -36.32 -11.16
C ARG A 322 -4.60 -34.97 -11.72
N SER A 323 -5.76 -34.46 -11.30
CA SER A 323 -6.25 -33.13 -11.66
C SER A 323 -5.30 -32.00 -11.26
N LEU A 324 -4.64 -32.11 -10.09
CA LEU A 324 -3.61 -31.15 -9.66
C LEU A 324 -2.37 -31.25 -10.55
N PHE A 325 -1.92 -32.46 -10.90
CA PHE A 325 -0.79 -32.66 -11.80
C PHE A 325 -1.05 -32.05 -13.19
N ASP A 326 -2.24 -32.28 -13.75
CA ASP A 326 -2.65 -31.70 -15.04
C ASP A 326 -2.80 -30.17 -14.96
N PHE A 327 -3.36 -29.63 -13.87
CA PHE A 327 -3.42 -28.18 -13.65
C PHE A 327 -2.03 -27.52 -13.60
N PHE A 328 -1.08 -28.08 -12.85
CA PHE A 328 0.29 -27.55 -12.79
C PHE A 328 1.03 -27.66 -14.12
N ARG A 329 0.79 -28.73 -14.89
CA ARG A 329 1.33 -28.92 -16.25
C ARG A 329 0.80 -27.87 -17.22
N LEU A 330 -0.49 -27.54 -17.16
CA LEU A 330 -1.11 -26.50 -17.99
C LEU A 330 -0.61 -25.10 -17.60
N ILE A 331 -0.42 -24.80 -16.30
CA ILE A 331 0.25 -23.57 -15.86
C ILE A 331 1.67 -23.49 -16.40
N GLN A 332 2.47 -24.56 -16.30
CA GLN A 332 3.84 -24.59 -16.82
C GLN A 332 3.90 -24.35 -18.33
N GLN A 333 2.99 -24.95 -19.11
CA GLN A 333 2.88 -24.73 -20.55
C GLN A 333 2.42 -23.29 -20.89
N TYR A 334 1.59 -22.69 -20.06
CA TYR A 334 1.19 -21.29 -20.20
C TYR A 334 2.35 -20.33 -19.93
N THR A 335 3.05 -20.49 -18.80
CA THR A 335 4.10 -19.56 -18.36
C THR A 335 5.37 -19.63 -19.21
N THR A 336 5.63 -20.77 -19.88
CA THR A 336 6.77 -20.94 -20.79
C THR A 336 6.56 -20.34 -22.19
N ARG A 337 5.36 -19.83 -22.51
CA ARG A 337 5.12 -19.12 -23.77
C ARG A 337 5.84 -17.77 -23.79
N SER A 338 6.45 -17.44 -24.93
CA SER A 338 6.96 -16.09 -25.21
C SER A 338 5.80 -15.17 -25.60
N LEU A 339 5.10 -14.65 -24.60
CA LEU A 339 3.90 -13.84 -24.75
C LEU A 339 4.23 -12.43 -25.27
N THR A 340 3.33 -11.87 -26.09
CA THR A 340 3.51 -10.57 -26.77
C THR A 340 3.08 -9.38 -25.89
N TYR A 341 2.25 -9.62 -24.87
CA TYR A 341 1.72 -8.61 -23.97
C TYR A 341 1.86 -9.08 -22.51
N ASP A 342 2.32 -8.21 -21.62
CA ASP A 342 2.54 -8.57 -20.20
C ASP A 342 1.22 -8.87 -19.44
N SER A 343 0.10 -8.33 -19.93
CA SER A 343 -1.27 -8.64 -19.47
C SER A 343 -1.66 -10.11 -19.62
N ASP A 344 -0.95 -10.84 -20.47
CA ASP A 344 -1.16 -12.28 -20.69
C ASP A 344 -0.43 -13.12 -19.62
N SER A 345 0.22 -12.52 -18.61
CA SER A 345 0.93 -13.25 -17.55
C SER A 345 0.08 -13.48 -16.28
N LEU A 346 0.36 -14.55 -15.53
CA LEU A 346 -0.33 -14.82 -14.26
C LEU A 346 0.10 -13.81 -13.18
N ASN A 347 -0.85 -13.10 -12.56
CA ASN A 347 -0.60 -12.06 -11.53
C ASN A 347 0.32 -12.53 -10.39
N ALA A 348 0.26 -13.80 -10.00
CA ALA A 348 1.13 -14.39 -8.97
C ALA A 348 2.62 -14.35 -9.34
N ALA A 349 2.96 -14.44 -10.63
CA ALA A 349 4.33 -14.29 -11.12
C ALA A 349 4.70 -12.82 -11.36
N ALA A 350 3.75 -11.97 -11.72
CA ALA A 350 3.99 -10.57 -12.09
C ALA A 350 4.63 -9.74 -10.95
N ALA A 351 4.09 -9.83 -9.72
CA ALA A 351 4.67 -9.18 -8.54
C ALA A 351 6.15 -9.55 -8.32
N VAL A 352 6.45 -10.85 -8.42
CA VAL A 352 7.79 -11.41 -8.23
C VAL A 352 8.74 -10.98 -9.36
N LYS A 353 8.27 -10.97 -10.62
CA LYS A 353 9.03 -10.45 -11.77
C LYS A 353 9.36 -8.96 -11.63
N ARG A 354 8.40 -8.14 -11.18
CA ARG A 354 8.62 -6.72 -10.90
C ARG A 354 9.63 -6.51 -9.78
N ALA A 355 9.45 -7.16 -8.62
CA ALA A 355 10.39 -7.06 -7.51
C ALA A 355 11.80 -7.55 -7.89
N ALA A 356 11.94 -8.65 -8.63
CA ALA A 356 13.23 -9.13 -9.13
C ALA A 356 13.89 -8.15 -10.11
N THR A 357 13.10 -7.44 -10.92
CA THR A 357 13.58 -6.37 -11.79
C THR A 357 14.03 -5.15 -10.98
N SER A 358 13.28 -4.75 -9.94
CA SER A 358 13.71 -3.73 -8.98
C SER A 358 15.02 -4.10 -8.30
N LEU A 359 15.18 -5.35 -7.85
CA LEU A 359 16.44 -5.86 -7.27
C LEU A 359 17.60 -5.83 -8.29
N SER A 360 17.34 -6.12 -9.57
CA SER A 360 18.35 -5.97 -10.64
C SER A 360 18.84 -4.52 -10.79
N ILE A 361 17.92 -3.56 -10.69
CA ILE A 361 18.23 -2.13 -10.69
C ILE A 361 18.96 -1.74 -9.39
N ASP A 362 18.60 -2.34 -8.25
CA ASP A 362 19.28 -2.13 -6.96
C ASP A 362 20.73 -2.65 -6.96
N PHE A 363 21.00 -3.80 -7.59
CA PHE A 363 22.37 -4.21 -7.92
C PHE A 363 23.08 -3.20 -8.84
N GLY A 364 22.36 -2.58 -9.77
CA GLY A 364 22.87 -1.48 -10.59
C GLY A 364 23.29 -0.26 -9.78
N ARG A 365 22.50 0.12 -8.77
CA ARG A 365 22.77 1.23 -7.84
C ARG A 365 23.99 0.95 -6.95
N VAL A 366 24.16 -0.30 -6.48
CA VAL A 366 25.25 -0.69 -5.57
C VAL A 366 26.55 -1.04 -6.30
N LEU A 367 26.49 -1.87 -7.35
CA LEU A 367 27.66 -2.41 -8.06
C LEU A 367 28.02 -1.65 -9.36
N GLY A 368 27.22 -0.65 -9.75
CA GLY A 368 27.39 0.10 -11.00
C GLY A 368 26.95 -0.63 -12.28
N LYS A 369 26.36 -1.83 -12.16
CA LYS A 369 25.79 -2.58 -13.31
C LYS A 369 24.63 -3.46 -12.87
N ASN A 370 23.50 -3.34 -13.57
CA ASN A 370 22.31 -4.17 -13.33
C ASN A 370 22.62 -5.66 -13.53
N SER A 371 22.01 -6.52 -12.72
CA SER A 371 22.05 -7.98 -12.93
C SER A 371 21.09 -8.39 -14.05
N THR A 372 21.32 -9.56 -14.66
CA THR A 372 20.41 -10.11 -15.67
C THR A 372 19.35 -10.99 -15.01
N VAL A 373 18.07 -10.64 -15.19
CA VAL A 373 16.94 -11.49 -14.79
C VAL A 373 16.62 -12.44 -15.95
N VAL A 374 16.50 -13.74 -15.66
CA VAL A 374 16.18 -14.79 -16.63
C VAL A 374 15.04 -15.64 -16.07
N TYR A 375 14.13 -16.06 -16.95
CA TYR A 375 12.97 -16.88 -16.59
C TYR A 375 13.09 -18.27 -17.22
N ASP A 376 12.66 -19.29 -16.48
CA ASP A 376 12.43 -20.69 -16.88
C ASP A 376 13.58 -21.49 -17.54
N THR A 377 14.71 -20.84 -17.84
CA THR A 377 15.86 -21.45 -18.52
C THR A 377 17.16 -21.12 -17.79
N LEU A 378 17.96 -22.15 -17.52
CA LEU A 378 19.25 -22.03 -16.85
C LEU A 378 20.36 -22.30 -17.88
N ASN A 379 21.12 -21.25 -18.22
CA ASN A 379 22.27 -21.42 -19.10
C ASN A 379 23.44 -22.05 -18.32
N THR A 380 23.69 -23.34 -18.59
CA THR A 380 24.67 -24.19 -17.89
C THR A 380 26.14 -23.83 -18.13
N SER A 381 26.42 -22.78 -18.92
CA SER A 381 27.75 -22.19 -19.08
C SER A 381 28.13 -21.17 -17.98
N THR A 382 27.24 -20.92 -17.01
CA THR A 382 27.43 -19.93 -15.94
C THR A 382 28.36 -20.45 -14.83
N THR A 383 29.55 -19.86 -14.68
CA THR A 383 30.56 -20.27 -13.68
C THR A 383 30.63 -19.38 -12.43
N PHE A 384 29.62 -18.55 -12.19
CA PHE A 384 29.55 -17.60 -11.07
C PHE A 384 28.27 -17.81 -10.24
N PRO A 385 28.23 -17.37 -8.96
CA PRO A 385 27.05 -17.58 -8.12
C PRO A 385 25.80 -16.88 -8.68
N ILE A 386 24.65 -17.53 -8.55
CA ILE A 386 23.35 -17.01 -9.02
C ILE A 386 22.38 -16.73 -7.87
N LEU A 387 21.30 -16.01 -8.17
CA LEU A 387 20.12 -15.91 -7.32
C LEU A 387 19.02 -16.82 -7.90
N VAL A 388 18.39 -17.61 -7.05
CA VAL A 388 17.20 -18.41 -7.40
C VAL A 388 16.03 -17.86 -6.62
N ILE A 389 15.03 -17.31 -7.30
CA ILE A 389 13.89 -16.64 -6.68
C ILE A 389 12.63 -17.44 -7.02
N GLY A 390 11.74 -17.69 -6.06
CA GLY A 390 10.46 -18.33 -6.35
C GLY A 390 9.50 -18.43 -5.18
N THR A 391 8.24 -18.68 -5.51
CA THR A 391 7.17 -18.94 -4.54
C THR A 391 6.94 -20.44 -4.42
N LEU A 392 6.75 -20.95 -3.19
CA LEU A 392 6.39 -22.35 -2.94
C LEU A 392 5.11 -22.75 -3.71
N GLY A 393 5.13 -23.93 -4.32
CA GLY A 393 4.02 -24.45 -5.12
C GLY A 393 3.87 -23.86 -6.53
N TYR A 394 4.61 -22.79 -6.87
CA TYR A 394 4.47 -22.11 -8.18
C TYR A 394 5.77 -22.06 -9.01
N SER A 395 6.94 -22.42 -8.46
CA SER A 395 8.22 -22.37 -9.17
C SER A 395 8.82 -23.77 -9.39
N PRO A 396 8.81 -24.30 -10.63
CA PRO A 396 9.46 -25.58 -10.97
C PRO A 396 10.98 -25.57 -10.71
N LEU A 397 11.64 -24.41 -10.77
CA LEU A 397 13.07 -24.29 -10.47
C LEU A 397 13.41 -24.66 -9.02
N LEU A 398 12.46 -24.54 -8.09
CA LEU A 398 12.65 -24.93 -6.69
C LEU A 398 12.54 -26.44 -6.46
N SER A 399 11.81 -27.19 -7.32
CA SER A 399 11.60 -28.63 -7.09
C SER A 399 12.85 -29.49 -7.32
N GLY A 400 13.82 -28.98 -8.11
CA GLY A 400 15.13 -29.60 -8.28
C GLY A 400 16.11 -29.34 -7.13
N LEU A 401 15.77 -28.48 -6.16
CA LEU A 401 16.65 -28.01 -5.11
C LEU A 401 16.28 -28.59 -3.75
N LYS A 402 17.30 -28.98 -2.96
CA LYS A 402 17.12 -29.40 -1.57
C LYS A 402 17.10 -28.16 -0.68
N LEU A 403 15.88 -27.68 -0.37
CA LEU A 403 15.61 -26.43 0.34
C LEU A 403 14.99 -26.67 1.72
N GLN A 404 15.29 -25.81 2.69
CA GLN A 404 14.74 -25.85 4.05
C GLN A 404 13.52 -24.94 4.19
N THR A 405 12.39 -25.36 3.61
CA THR A 405 11.17 -24.53 3.47
C THR A 405 9.99 -24.93 4.37
N SER A 406 10.14 -25.97 5.21
CA SER A 406 9.08 -26.47 6.09
C SER A 406 8.60 -25.46 7.13
N SER A 407 9.44 -24.50 7.50
CA SER A 407 9.13 -23.39 8.42
C SER A 407 8.12 -22.38 7.85
N ILE A 408 8.11 -22.21 6.52
CA ILE A 408 7.30 -21.21 5.81
C ILE A 408 6.12 -21.81 5.02
N GLN A 409 6.05 -23.14 4.86
CA GLN A 409 4.99 -23.79 4.09
C GLN A 409 3.60 -23.53 4.72
N GLY A 410 2.67 -23.01 3.91
CA GLY A 410 1.32 -22.66 4.36
C GLY A 410 1.25 -21.47 5.33
N LYS A 411 2.34 -20.73 5.51
CA LYS A 411 2.38 -19.50 6.32
C LYS A 411 2.01 -18.28 5.48
N TRP A 412 1.41 -17.29 6.13
CA TRP A 412 1.16 -15.99 5.54
C TRP A 412 2.47 -15.20 5.45
N GLU A 413 2.79 -14.68 4.26
CA GLU A 413 3.81 -13.67 3.99
C GLU A 413 5.23 -13.98 4.52
N SER A 414 5.58 -15.26 4.64
CA SER A 414 6.86 -15.71 5.18
C SER A 414 7.87 -15.97 4.06
N CYS A 415 9.17 -15.90 4.37
CA CYS A 415 10.21 -16.25 3.40
C CYS A 415 11.46 -16.84 4.03
N THR A 416 12.26 -17.51 3.21
CA THR A 416 13.55 -18.08 3.58
C THR A 416 14.60 -17.73 2.54
N HIS A 417 15.74 -17.24 3.03
CA HIS A 417 16.99 -17.10 2.30
C HIS A 417 17.90 -18.29 2.63
N GLU A 418 18.38 -19.02 1.63
CA GLU A 418 19.28 -20.17 1.84
C GLU A 418 20.43 -20.16 0.83
N VAL A 419 21.68 -20.27 1.32
CA VAL A 419 22.85 -20.40 0.43
C VAL A 419 23.07 -21.88 0.11
N ILE A 420 22.77 -22.27 -1.12
CA ILE A 420 22.91 -23.64 -1.62
C ILE A 420 24.30 -23.81 -2.25
N LYS A 421 24.92 -24.98 -2.02
CA LYS A 421 26.13 -25.41 -2.73
C LYS A 421 25.77 -26.36 -3.87
N ASP A 422 26.48 -26.25 -4.99
CA ASP A 422 26.34 -27.10 -6.17
C ASP A 422 24.86 -27.26 -6.65
N PRO A 423 24.05 -26.17 -6.72
CA PRO A 423 22.59 -26.24 -6.92
C PRO A 423 22.17 -26.81 -8.27
N PHE A 424 22.97 -26.59 -9.31
CA PHE A 424 22.74 -27.07 -10.66
C PHE A 424 24.10 -27.46 -11.29
N PRO A 425 24.15 -28.39 -12.25
CA PRO A 425 25.39 -28.74 -12.94
C PRO A 425 26.10 -27.50 -13.53
N GLY A 426 27.37 -27.31 -13.16
CA GLY A 426 28.20 -26.17 -13.59
C GLY A 426 28.21 -24.96 -12.64
N ILE A 427 27.24 -24.85 -11.72
CA ILE A 427 27.12 -23.73 -10.78
C ILE A 427 27.58 -24.16 -9.39
N THR A 428 28.54 -23.44 -8.82
CA THR A 428 29.14 -23.79 -7.51
C THR A 428 28.29 -23.40 -6.31
N SER A 429 27.49 -22.34 -6.43
CA SER A 429 26.62 -21.85 -5.35
C SER A 429 25.49 -20.97 -5.86
N ALA A 430 24.41 -20.88 -5.09
CA ALA A 430 23.33 -19.93 -5.30
C ALA A 430 22.79 -19.40 -3.97
N LEU A 431 22.26 -18.17 -3.98
CA LEU A 431 21.36 -17.68 -2.94
C LEU A 431 19.92 -17.94 -3.39
N SER A 432 19.23 -18.82 -2.68
CA SER A 432 17.79 -19.03 -2.86
C SER A 432 16.99 -18.02 -2.06
N VAL A 433 15.94 -17.46 -2.64
CA VAL A 433 14.96 -16.57 -2.01
C VAL A 433 13.58 -17.18 -2.24
N VAL A 434 13.03 -17.81 -1.21
CA VAL A 434 11.81 -18.60 -1.31
C VAL A 434 10.71 -18.00 -0.44
N GLY A 435 9.60 -17.58 -1.03
CA GLY A 435 8.42 -17.14 -0.27
C GLY A 435 7.36 -18.22 -0.12
N SER A 436 6.58 -18.13 0.96
CA SER A 436 5.39 -18.96 1.16
C SER A 436 4.25 -18.62 0.19
N ASP A 437 4.17 -17.35 -0.21
CA ASP A 437 3.18 -16.78 -1.13
C ASP A 437 3.78 -15.62 -1.97
N LYS A 438 2.92 -14.96 -2.78
CA LYS A 438 3.25 -13.82 -3.65
C LYS A 438 4.03 -12.74 -2.88
N ARG A 439 3.54 -12.31 -1.72
CA ARG A 439 4.12 -11.22 -0.93
C ARG A 439 5.31 -11.66 -0.09
N GLY A 440 5.29 -12.88 0.47
CA GLY A 440 6.47 -13.46 1.12
C GLY A 440 7.70 -13.46 0.20
N THR A 441 7.52 -13.82 -1.07
CA THR A 441 8.62 -13.78 -2.06
C THR A 441 9.09 -12.35 -2.32
N VAL A 442 8.17 -11.40 -2.47
CA VAL A 442 8.48 -9.96 -2.65
C VAL A 442 9.24 -9.38 -1.44
N TYR A 443 8.84 -9.70 -0.21
CA TYR A 443 9.59 -9.26 0.98
C TYR A 443 10.97 -9.90 1.06
N GLY A 444 11.12 -11.17 0.65
CA GLY A 444 12.44 -11.80 0.54
C GLY A 444 13.37 -11.05 -0.43
N ILE A 445 12.83 -10.57 -1.54
CA ILE A 445 13.57 -9.78 -2.54
C ILE A 445 13.93 -8.37 -2.01
N TYR A 446 12.97 -7.67 -1.40
CA TYR A 446 13.24 -6.34 -0.85
C TYR A 446 14.09 -6.36 0.43
N ALA A 447 14.03 -7.42 1.24
CA ALA A 447 14.96 -7.63 2.35
C ALA A 447 16.40 -7.81 1.86
N LEU A 448 16.62 -8.48 0.72
CA LEU A 448 17.94 -8.52 0.08
C LEU A 448 18.36 -7.13 -0.45
N SER A 449 17.41 -6.36 -1.00
CA SER A 449 17.65 -4.98 -1.46
C SER A 449 18.09 -4.06 -0.30
N GLU A 450 17.44 -4.19 0.87
CA GLU A 450 17.80 -3.53 2.12
C GLU A 450 19.21 -3.96 2.58
N GLN A 451 19.51 -5.27 2.57
CA GLN A 451 20.81 -5.82 2.98
C GLN A 451 21.99 -5.39 2.10
N ILE A 452 21.78 -5.16 0.80
CA ILE A 452 22.84 -4.65 -0.10
C ILE A 452 23.01 -3.12 -0.02
N GLY A 453 22.22 -2.43 0.81
CA GLY A 453 22.34 -0.99 1.08
C GLY A 453 21.35 -0.08 0.37
N VAL A 454 20.26 -0.61 -0.20
CA VAL A 454 19.18 0.23 -0.79
C VAL A 454 18.05 0.43 0.23
N SER A 455 18.01 1.62 0.83
CA SER A 455 16.94 2.02 1.73
C SER A 455 15.57 2.05 1.04
N PRO A 456 14.46 1.68 1.72
CA PRO A 456 13.09 1.94 1.25
C PRO A 456 12.86 3.40 0.83
N TRP A 457 13.61 4.32 1.42
CA TRP A 457 13.51 5.76 1.23
C TRP A 457 14.40 6.32 0.11
N TYR A 458 15.07 5.48 -0.69
CA TYR A 458 15.96 5.93 -1.77
C TYR A 458 15.28 6.92 -2.74
N PHE A 459 14.00 6.66 -3.05
CA PHE A 459 13.18 7.59 -3.84
C PHE A 459 12.45 8.58 -2.94
N TRP A 460 11.74 8.12 -1.90
CA TRP A 460 10.80 8.97 -1.16
C TRP A 460 11.45 9.97 -0.19
N ALA A 461 12.73 9.82 0.16
CA ALA A 461 13.47 10.83 0.93
C ALA A 461 14.95 10.96 0.51
N ASP A 462 15.27 10.72 -0.77
CA ASP A 462 16.59 10.92 -1.38
C ASP A 462 17.75 10.19 -0.68
N VAL A 463 17.49 9.10 0.03
CA VAL A 463 18.55 8.36 0.75
C VAL A 463 19.53 7.78 -0.28
N PRO A 464 20.81 8.20 -0.27
CA PRO A 464 21.77 7.74 -1.26
C PRO A 464 22.09 6.26 -1.07
N VAL A 465 22.45 5.59 -2.16
CA VAL A 465 22.94 4.20 -2.13
C VAL A 465 24.46 4.23 -2.14
N THR A 466 25.09 3.66 -1.12
CA THR A 466 26.55 3.55 -1.04
C THR A 466 27.06 2.53 -2.07
N PRO A 467 27.94 2.91 -3.02
CA PRO A 467 28.51 1.96 -3.96
C PRO A 467 29.42 0.94 -3.26
N SER A 468 29.38 -0.32 -3.69
CA SER A 468 30.27 -1.38 -3.23
C SER A 468 31.01 -2.02 -4.41
N PRO A 469 32.32 -2.31 -4.30
CA PRO A 469 33.05 -3.01 -5.35
C PRO A 469 32.70 -4.51 -5.44
N SER A 470 32.09 -5.09 -4.41
CA SER A 470 31.73 -6.51 -4.38
C SER A 470 30.65 -6.81 -3.33
N LEU A 471 29.88 -7.88 -3.55
CA LEU A 471 28.98 -8.46 -2.56
C LEU A 471 29.35 -9.94 -2.39
N HIS A 472 29.22 -10.44 -1.17
CA HIS A 472 29.65 -11.80 -0.79
C HIS A 472 28.48 -12.56 -0.18
N LEU A 473 28.35 -13.84 -0.54
CA LEU A 473 27.37 -14.73 0.08
C LEU A 473 27.89 -15.24 1.42
N SER A 474 26.99 -15.44 2.38
CA SER A 474 27.26 -16.22 3.59
C SER A 474 27.70 -17.65 3.25
N PRO A 475 28.33 -18.39 4.18
CA PRO A 475 28.71 -19.79 3.96
C PRO A 475 27.54 -20.67 3.52
N ALA A 476 27.80 -21.67 2.67
CA ALA A 476 26.76 -22.61 2.23
C ALA A 476 26.11 -23.35 3.41
N GLY A 477 24.80 -23.56 3.34
CA GLY A 477 23.98 -24.06 4.45
C GLY A 477 23.55 -22.97 5.45
N THR A 478 23.94 -21.70 5.25
CA THR A 478 23.34 -20.58 5.99
C THR A 478 21.89 -20.42 5.56
N VAL A 479 20.96 -20.52 6.51
CA VAL A 479 19.52 -20.30 6.34
C VAL A 479 19.08 -19.15 7.21
N HIS A 480 18.33 -18.21 6.65
CA HIS A 480 17.66 -17.13 7.36
C HIS A 480 16.18 -17.15 7.01
N THR A 481 15.30 -17.37 7.99
CA THR A 481 13.84 -17.40 7.78
C THR A 481 13.19 -16.19 8.43
N GLN A 482 12.36 -15.49 7.68
CA GLN A 482 11.40 -14.49 8.17
C GLN A 482 10.05 -15.20 8.33
N GLY A 483 9.50 -15.17 9.55
CA GLY A 483 8.19 -15.75 9.85
C GLY A 483 7.02 -14.91 9.34
N SER A 484 5.80 -15.30 9.70
CA SER A 484 4.61 -14.50 9.39
C SER A 484 4.66 -13.15 10.13
N PRO A 485 4.25 -12.05 9.48
CA PRO A 485 4.13 -10.75 10.13
C PRO A 485 3.25 -10.77 11.38
N SER A 486 3.58 -9.93 12.35
CA SER A 486 2.87 -9.79 13.63
C SER A 486 1.44 -9.28 13.48
N VAL A 487 1.17 -8.53 12.42
CA VAL A 487 -0.14 -8.04 12.01
C VAL A 487 -0.38 -8.39 10.55
N LYS A 488 -1.56 -8.91 10.21
CA LYS A 488 -1.82 -9.54 8.91
C LYS A 488 -2.00 -8.55 7.75
N TYR A 489 -2.77 -7.48 7.95
CA TYR A 489 -2.88 -6.35 7.03
C TYR A 489 -2.23 -5.12 7.64
N ARG A 490 -1.24 -4.55 6.95
CA ARG A 490 -0.35 -3.49 7.45
C ARG A 490 -0.28 -2.40 6.41
N GLY A 491 -0.74 -1.19 6.73
CA GLY A 491 -0.97 -0.21 5.69
C GLY A 491 -0.94 1.24 6.11
N ILE A 492 -1.09 2.07 5.08
CA ILE A 492 -1.19 3.52 5.19
C ILE A 492 -2.52 4.00 4.60
N PHE A 493 -2.98 5.14 5.07
CA PHE A 493 -4.05 5.92 4.47
C PHE A 493 -3.46 7.24 3.98
N ILE A 494 -3.47 7.41 2.65
CA ILE A 494 -3.22 8.71 2.04
C ILE A 494 -4.52 9.49 2.18
N ASN A 495 -4.53 10.44 3.10
CA ASN A 495 -5.63 11.34 3.38
C ASN A 495 -5.07 12.74 3.50
N ASP A 496 -5.94 13.73 3.69
CA ASP A 496 -5.51 15.10 3.95
C ASP A 496 -4.60 15.67 2.83
N GLU A 497 -4.74 15.11 1.61
CA GLU A 497 -3.81 15.22 0.48
C GLU A 497 -3.97 16.50 -0.37
N GLU A 498 -4.93 17.34 0.02
CA GLU A 498 -5.21 18.63 -0.56
C GLU A 498 -4.79 19.70 0.47
N THR A 499 -3.80 20.54 0.21
CA THR A 499 -3.32 20.92 -1.14
C THR A 499 -1.98 20.29 -1.56
N CYS A 500 -1.12 19.83 -0.65
CA CYS A 500 0.32 19.75 -0.93
C CYS A 500 0.77 18.52 -1.73
N LEU A 501 0.37 17.30 -1.34
CA LEU A 501 0.63 16.10 -2.12
C LEU A 501 -0.02 16.20 -3.50
N THR A 502 -1.24 16.73 -3.58
CA THR A 502 -1.92 16.99 -4.85
C THR A 502 -1.15 18.00 -5.72
N SER A 503 -0.62 19.07 -5.13
CA SER A 503 0.19 20.09 -5.83
C SER A 503 1.50 19.51 -6.37
N TRP A 504 2.24 18.78 -5.55
CA TRP A 504 3.47 18.08 -5.94
C TRP A 504 3.20 17.06 -7.05
N ALA A 505 2.18 16.21 -6.88
CA ALA A 505 1.86 15.15 -7.83
C ALA A 505 1.40 15.71 -9.19
N ARG A 506 0.61 16.80 -9.21
CA ARG A 506 0.24 17.53 -10.45
C ARG A 506 1.44 18.02 -11.24
N GLY A 507 2.55 18.37 -10.57
CA GLY A 507 3.80 18.78 -11.22
C GLY A 507 4.64 17.62 -11.76
N ARG A 508 4.28 16.36 -11.47
CA ARG A 508 5.18 15.21 -11.64
C ARG A 508 4.61 14.01 -12.39
N PHE A 509 3.29 13.82 -12.40
CA PHE A 509 2.60 12.67 -12.99
C PHE A 509 1.56 13.09 -14.04
N PRO A 510 1.20 12.19 -14.98
CA PRO A 510 0.04 12.40 -15.84
C PRO A 510 -1.23 12.60 -15.01
N LEU A 511 -2.10 13.51 -15.46
CA LEU A 511 -3.41 13.70 -14.86
C LEU A 511 -4.39 12.64 -15.40
N ALA A 512 -5.27 12.18 -14.52
CA ALA A 512 -6.42 11.35 -14.82
C ALA A 512 -7.27 11.96 -15.94
N SER A 513 -7.84 11.11 -16.80
CA SER A 513 -8.84 11.51 -17.79
C SER A 513 -10.23 11.72 -17.19
N SER A 514 -10.37 11.64 -15.87
CA SER A 514 -11.61 11.95 -15.14
C SER A 514 -11.93 13.45 -15.20
N ASP A 515 -13.20 13.78 -14.97
CA ASP A 515 -13.74 15.15 -14.91
C ASP A 515 -12.97 16.07 -13.92
N ARG A 516 -12.27 15.48 -12.95
CA ARG A 516 -11.53 16.19 -11.89
C ARG A 516 -10.02 16.35 -12.15
N ASN A 517 -9.48 15.81 -13.25
CA ASN A 517 -8.07 15.92 -13.66
C ASN A 517 -7.07 15.68 -12.50
N ARG A 518 -7.21 14.56 -11.80
CA ARG A 518 -6.43 14.23 -10.58
C ARG A 518 -5.07 13.61 -10.90
N PRO A 519 -4.01 13.90 -10.12
CA PRO A 519 -2.66 13.39 -10.40
C PRO A 519 -2.42 11.96 -9.90
N PHE A 520 -3.39 11.36 -9.21
CA PHE A 520 -3.28 10.05 -8.57
C PHE A 520 -3.60 8.91 -9.54
N THR A 521 -2.81 8.86 -10.61
CA THR A 521 -2.86 7.81 -11.64
C THR A 521 -2.00 6.60 -11.26
N SER A 522 -2.07 5.54 -12.05
CA SER A 522 -1.27 4.31 -11.86
C SER A 522 0.23 4.58 -11.78
N SER A 523 0.72 5.62 -12.47
CA SER A 523 2.11 6.08 -12.42
C SER A 523 2.51 6.68 -11.06
N PHE A 524 1.59 7.34 -10.36
CA PHE A 524 1.80 7.79 -8.98
C PHE A 524 1.75 6.60 -8.02
N TYR A 525 0.71 5.77 -8.14
CA TYR A 525 0.49 4.65 -7.22
C TYR A 525 1.55 3.55 -7.32
N ALA A 526 2.18 3.33 -8.48
CA ALA A 526 3.33 2.43 -8.60
C ALA A 526 4.45 2.72 -7.58
N LEU A 527 4.76 4.01 -7.34
CA LEU A 527 5.77 4.44 -6.37
C LEU A 527 5.30 4.31 -4.92
N VAL A 528 3.99 4.43 -4.68
CA VAL A 528 3.37 4.16 -3.37
C VAL A 528 3.38 2.66 -3.06
N PHE A 529 3.05 1.82 -4.03
CA PHE A 529 3.07 0.36 -3.89
C PHE A 529 4.50 -0.16 -3.66
N GLU A 530 5.50 0.36 -4.39
CA GLU A 530 6.91 0.05 -4.12
C GLU A 530 7.32 0.43 -2.68
N LEU A 531 6.93 1.63 -2.21
CA LEU A 531 7.22 2.07 -0.85
C LEU A 531 6.59 1.16 0.20
N ILE A 532 5.30 0.86 0.07
CA ILE A 532 4.56 -0.02 0.99
C ILE A 532 5.24 -1.39 1.08
N LEU A 533 5.58 -2.01 -0.05
CA LEU A 533 6.21 -3.33 -0.09
C LEU A 533 7.65 -3.33 0.42
N ARG A 534 8.43 -2.26 0.18
CA ARG A 534 9.79 -2.10 0.76
C ARG A 534 9.74 -1.87 2.27
N LEU A 535 8.69 -1.24 2.79
CA LEU A 535 8.37 -1.14 4.22
C LEU A 535 7.61 -2.36 4.76
N LYS A 536 7.49 -3.44 3.97
CA LYS A 536 6.88 -4.73 4.33
C LYS A 536 5.40 -4.62 4.73
N GLY A 537 4.75 -3.51 4.37
CA GLY A 537 3.30 -3.36 4.37
C GLY A 537 2.66 -4.06 3.16
N ASN A 538 1.34 -4.22 3.21
CA ASN A 538 0.54 -4.84 2.15
C ASN A 538 -0.81 -4.17 1.91
N TYR A 539 -1.16 -3.10 2.63
CA TYR A 539 -2.51 -2.54 2.64
C TYR A 539 -2.51 -1.03 2.36
N LEU A 540 -3.48 -0.54 1.59
CA LEU A 540 -3.62 0.88 1.26
C LEU A 540 -5.07 1.34 1.32
N TRP A 541 -5.31 2.45 2.00
CA TRP A 541 -6.44 3.34 1.71
C TRP A 541 -5.94 4.50 0.83
N PRO A 542 -6.47 4.66 -0.40
CA PRO A 542 -5.98 5.65 -1.35
C PRO A 542 -6.49 7.06 -1.05
N ALA A 543 -5.88 8.06 -1.71
CA ALA A 543 -6.36 9.44 -1.73
C ALA A 543 -7.84 9.51 -2.14
N MET A 544 -8.65 10.24 -1.37
CA MET A 544 -10.12 10.18 -1.45
C MET A 544 -10.85 11.50 -1.21
N LYS A 545 -10.20 12.56 -0.68
CA LYS A 545 -10.88 13.83 -0.38
C LYS A 545 -11.51 14.43 -1.63
N ASN A 546 -10.88 14.20 -2.77
CA ASN A 546 -11.22 14.83 -4.04
C ASN A 546 -10.98 13.91 -5.25
N SER A 547 -10.71 12.64 -4.98
CA SER A 547 -10.13 11.64 -5.88
C SER A 547 -10.90 10.32 -5.76
N MET A 548 -10.80 9.45 -6.76
CA MET A 548 -11.60 8.23 -6.89
C MET A 548 -10.73 7.12 -7.48
N PHE A 549 -10.03 6.37 -6.62
CA PHE A 549 -8.96 5.43 -7.00
C PHE A 549 -9.28 4.55 -8.23
N TYR A 550 -10.42 3.85 -8.25
CA TYR A 550 -10.80 2.95 -9.35
C TYR A 550 -11.31 3.65 -10.62
N VAL A 551 -11.39 4.99 -10.64
CA VAL A 551 -12.03 5.75 -11.73
C VAL A 551 -11.17 6.88 -12.27
N ASP A 552 -10.33 7.51 -11.45
CA ASP A 552 -9.32 8.45 -11.93
C ASP A 552 -8.31 7.76 -12.87
N ASP A 553 -7.98 6.50 -12.61
CA ASP A 553 -7.29 5.63 -13.56
C ASP A 553 -7.77 4.19 -13.38
N VAL A 554 -8.35 3.60 -14.42
CA VAL A 554 -8.87 2.22 -14.39
C VAL A 554 -7.77 1.18 -14.17
N ALA A 555 -6.50 1.51 -14.47
CA ALA A 555 -5.36 0.64 -14.22
C ALA A 555 -4.99 0.56 -12.72
N ASN A 556 -5.44 1.49 -11.88
CA ASN A 556 -5.07 1.54 -10.45
C ASN A 556 -5.38 0.23 -9.69
N GLY A 557 -6.57 -0.35 -9.90
CA GLY A 557 -6.99 -1.57 -9.22
C GLY A 557 -6.19 -2.80 -9.66
N ALA A 558 -6.05 -2.99 -10.97
CA ALA A 558 -5.26 -4.09 -11.53
C ALA A 558 -3.78 -3.99 -11.13
N LEU A 559 -3.19 -2.79 -11.16
CA LEU A 559 -1.79 -2.57 -10.78
C LEU A 559 -1.54 -2.85 -9.28
N ALA A 560 -2.51 -2.54 -8.40
CA ALA A 560 -2.42 -2.88 -6.99
C ALA A 560 -2.34 -4.39 -6.77
N ASP A 561 -3.27 -5.15 -7.38
CA ASP A 561 -3.29 -6.62 -7.30
C ASP A 561 -2.01 -7.25 -7.90
N GLU A 562 -1.53 -6.68 -9.02
CA GLU A 562 -0.31 -7.11 -9.70
C GLU A 562 0.96 -6.85 -8.88
N PHE A 563 1.05 -5.73 -8.16
CA PHE A 563 2.09 -5.51 -7.14
C PHE A 563 1.90 -6.40 -5.90
N GLY A 564 0.67 -6.84 -5.66
CA GLY A 564 0.24 -7.55 -4.46
C GLY A 564 -0.16 -6.63 -3.30
N VAL A 565 -0.39 -5.34 -3.53
CA VAL A 565 -0.96 -4.45 -2.51
C VAL A 565 -2.46 -4.66 -2.43
N VAL A 566 -2.93 -5.09 -1.27
CA VAL A 566 -4.34 -5.27 -0.94
C VAL A 566 -4.99 -3.89 -0.81
N MET A 567 -6.09 -3.67 -1.51
CA MET A 567 -6.79 -2.38 -1.48
C MET A 567 -7.89 -2.36 -0.43
N GLY A 568 -8.10 -1.19 0.18
CA GLY A 568 -9.26 -0.90 1.01
C GLY A 568 -9.72 0.54 0.81
N THR A 569 -10.75 0.93 1.56
CA THR A 569 -11.35 2.27 1.55
C THR A 569 -11.60 2.73 2.99
N SER A 570 -11.66 4.03 3.23
CA SER A 570 -11.85 4.54 4.60
C SER A 570 -13.21 4.14 5.17
N HIS A 571 -13.38 4.29 6.49
CA HIS A 571 -14.54 3.81 7.24
C HIS A 571 -15.92 4.37 6.87
N HIS A 572 -16.01 5.33 5.95
CA HIS A 572 -17.28 5.88 5.45
C HIS A 572 -17.48 5.65 3.93
N GLU A 573 -16.66 4.77 3.35
CA GLU A 573 -16.57 4.44 1.93
C GLU A 573 -16.81 2.94 1.71
N PRO A 574 -18.02 2.43 1.98
CA PRO A 574 -18.26 0.99 2.00
C PRO A 574 -18.16 0.35 0.60
N MET A 575 -17.89 -0.95 0.56
CA MET A 575 -18.01 -1.79 -0.65
C MET A 575 -17.17 -1.31 -1.86
N ALA A 576 -15.92 -0.91 -1.62
CA ALA A 576 -14.95 -0.49 -2.64
C ALA A 576 -15.40 0.73 -3.49
N ARG A 577 -16.25 1.59 -2.91
CA ARG A 577 -16.70 2.87 -3.48
C ARG A 577 -16.05 4.05 -2.76
N ALA A 578 -15.29 4.87 -3.49
CA ALA A 578 -14.73 6.10 -2.95
C ALA A 578 -15.83 7.14 -2.68
N TYR A 579 -15.64 8.02 -1.70
CA TYR A 579 -16.62 9.02 -1.28
C TYR A 579 -17.14 9.87 -2.46
N ARG A 580 -16.25 10.35 -3.32
CA ARG A 580 -16.63 11.20 -4.47
C ARG A 580 -17.40 10.46 -5.58
N GLU A 581 -17.47 9.14 -5.55
CA GLU A 581 -18.38 8.40 -6.44
C GLU A 581 -19.85 8.59 -6.03
N GLN A 582 -20.15 8.94 -4.77
CA GLN A 582 -21.52 9.24 -4.33
C GLN A 582 -22.08 10.46 -5.07
N GLU A 583 -21.25 11.48 -5.35
CA GLU A 583 -21.65 12.67 -6.10
C GLU A 583 -21.85 12.41 -7.60
N ARG A 584 -21.28 11.31 -8.13
CA ARG A 584 -21.19 11.03 -9.57
C ARG A 584 -22.18 9.94 -10.02
N ASP A 585 -22.30 8.86 -9.26
CA ASP A 585 -23.01 7.64 -9.68
C ASP A 585 -24.29 7.37 -8.87
N LEU A 586 -24.41 7.87 -7.63
CA LEU A 586 -25.57 7.57 -6.80
C LEU A 586 -26.75 8.48 -7.18
N ASP A 587 -27.84 7.87 -7.68
CA ASP A 587 -29.12 8.56 -7.73
C ASP A 587 -29.75 8.65 -6.32
N GLY A 588 -30.20 9.85 -5.95
CA GLY A 588 -30.79 10.14 -4.64
C GLY A 588 -29.77 10.51 -3.54
N ARG A 589 -30.23 10.52 -2.28
CA ARG A 589 -29.41 10.95 -1.13
C ARG A 589 -28.68 9.78 -0.46
N TRP A 590 -27.58 10.05 0.24
CA TRP A 590 -26.86 9.10 1.11
C TRP A 590 -27.62 8.79 2.43
N PHE A 591 -28.91 8.45 2.33
CA PHE A 591 -29.80 8.14 3.46
C PHE A 591 -30.50 6.80 3.25
N TRP A 592 -30.08 5.76 4.00
CA TRP A 592 -30.61 4.40 3.90
C TRP A 592 -32.15 4.33 3.96
N SER A 593 -32.77 5.08 4.89
CA SER A 593 -34.21 5.11 5.09
C SER A 593 -35.03 5.72 3.94
N LEU A 594 -34.38 6.38 2.97
CA LEU A 594 -35.04 7.09 1.87
C LEU A 594 -34.56 6.66 0.47
N ASN A 595 -33.46 5.89 0.39
CA ASN A 595 -32.77 5.61 -0.87
C ASN A 595 -32.13 4.21 -0.89
N LYS A 596 -32.73 3.24 -0.19
CA LYS A 596 -32.17 1.91 0.05
C LYS A 596 -31.81 1.18 -1.25
N GLU A 597 -32.70 1.22 -2.23
CA GLU A 597 -32.58 0.50 -3.49
C GLU A 597 -31.36 0.98 -4.29
N ASN A 598 -31.26 2.30 -4.51
CA ASN A 598 -30.13 2.90 -5.23
C ASN A 598 -28.81 2.73 -4.46
N LEU A 599 -28.81 2.85 -3.14
CA LEU A 599 -27.63 2.58 -2.30
C LEU A 599 -27.18 1.11 -2.40
N THR A 600 -28.11 0.16 -2.51
CA THR A 600 -27.82 -1.26 -2.68
C THR A 600 -27.20 -1.54 -4.05
N VAL A 601 -27.71 -0.92 -5.13
CA VAL A 601 -27.13 -1.01 -6.48
C VAL A 601 -25.72 -0.40 -6.51
N PHE A 602 -25.57 0.83 -5.99
CA PHE A 602 -24.28 1.53 -5.92
C PHE A 602 -23.21 0.69 -5.19
N MET A 603 -23.56 0.08 -4.05
CA MET A 603 -22.66 -0.80 -3.30
C MET A 603 -22.35 -2.11 -4.04
N ARG A 604 -23.32 -2.68 -4.78
CA ARG A 604 -23.11 -3.90 -5.59
C ARG A 604 -22.11 -3.67 -6.71
N GLU A 605 -22.31 -2.62 -7.51
CA GLU A 605 -21.41 -2.25 -8.61
C GLU A 605 -19.96 -2.03 -8.14
N GLY A 606 -19.77 -1.48 -6.94
CA GLY A 606 -18.44 -1.33 -6.33
C GLY A 606 -17.77 -2.69 -6.05
N ALA A 607 -18.52 -3.61 -5.44
CA ALA A 607 -18.05 -4.97 -5.16
C ALA A 607 -17.82 -5.81 -6.42
N GLU A 608 -18.66 -5.65 -7.44
CA GLU A 608 -18.52 -6.29 -8.75
C GLU A 608 -17.27 -5.79 -9.48
N ARG A 609 -17.02 -4.47 -9.47
CA ARG A 609 -15.82 -3.85 -10.05
C ARG A 609 -14.53 -4.34 -9.39
N SER A 610 -14.51 -4.53 -8.07
CA SER A 610 -13.33 -5.00 -7.34
C SER A 610 -13.23 -6.52 -7.21
N LYS A 611 -14.16 -7.29 -7.80
CA LYS A 611 -14.30 -8.74 -7.60
C LYS A 611 -13.02 -9.54 -7.88
N GLY A 612 -12.23 -9.13 -8.86
CA GLY A 612 -11.01 -9.82 -9.30
C GLY A 612 -9.73 -9.44 -8.58
N TRP A 613 -9.76 -8.58 -7.56
CA TRP A 613 -8.56 -8.02 -6.91
C TRP A 613 -8.57 -8.26 -5.41
N GLU A 614 -7.39 -8.45 -4.82
CA GLU A 614 -7.24 -8.53 -3.36
C GLU A 614 -7.76 -7.25 -2.67
N THR A 615 -8.97 -7.34 -2.09
CA THR A 615 -9.72 -6.20 -1.53
C THR A 615 -10.19 -6.52 -0.11
N VAL A 616 -9.92 -5.62 0.85
CA VAL A 616 -10.61 -5.60 2.16
C VAL A 616 -11.86 -4.75 2.03
N TYR A 617 -13.02 -5.36 2.20
CA TYR A 617 -14.29 -4.68 2.07
C TYR A 617 -14.65 -3.93 3.36
N THR A 618 -14.73 -2.60 3.26
CA THR A 618 -15.31 -1.76 4.32
C THR A 618 -16.81 -1.98 4.40
N MET A 619 -17.27 -2.36 5.60
CA MET A 619 -18.65 -2.68 5.94
C MET A 619 -19.33 -1.51 6.69
N GLY A 620 -20.65 -1.60 6.87
CA GLY A 620 -21.47 -0.58 7.53
C GLY A 620 -21.69 0.66 6.68
N MET A 621 -22.14 1.75 7.33
CA MET A 621 -22.39 3.05 6.70
C MET A 621 -22.22 4.15 7.75
N ARG A 622 -21.66 5.30 7.35
CA ARG A 622 -21.64 6.53 8.15
C ARG A 622 -22.29 7.67 7.34
N GLY A 623 -22.31 8.88 7.87
CA GLY A 623 -22.79 10.05 7.14
C GLY A 623 -21.88 10.40 5.95
N GLU A 624 -22.35 11.34 5.15
CA GLU A 624 -21.64 11.85 3.97
C GLU A 624 -20.37 12.62 4.39
N GLY A 625 -19.23 12.43 3.70
CA GLY A 625 -18.00 13.21 3.94
C GLY A 625 -17.44 13.17 5.38
N ASP A 626 -17.22 11.97 5.93
CA ASP A 626 -16.80 11.72 7.33
C ASP A 626 -17.69 12.36 8.41
N THR A 627 -19.00 12.53 8.15
CA THR A 627 -19.94 12.96 9.19
C THR A 627 -20.64 11.79 9.88
N GLU A 628 -21.30 12.08 11.00
CA GLU A 628 -22.39 11.23 11.49
C GLU A 628 -23.57 11.26 10.51
N SER A 629 -24.36 10.18 10.44
CA SER A 629 -25.63 10.21 9.73
C SER A 629 -26.74 10.71 10.66
N PRO A 630 -27.57 11.70 10.25
CA PRO A 630 -28.63 12.25 11.08
C PRO A 630 -29.84 11.32 11.24
N THR A 631 -29.95 10.26 10.42
CA THR A 631 -31.12 9.36 10.37
C THR A 631 -30.81 7.91 10.68
N LEU A 632 -29.53 7.53 10.78
CA LEU A 632 -29.12 6.13 10.91
C LEU A 632 -29.30 5.63 12.35
N THR A 633 -29.81 4.40 12.48
CA THR A 633 -30.06 3.73 13.76
C THR A 633 -29.34 2.39 13.84
N ALA A 634 -29.20 1.83 15.04
CA ALA A 634 -28.55 0.54 15.23
C ALA A 634 -29.20 -0.60 14.40
N PRO A 635 -30.54 -0.79 14.36
CA PRO A 635 -31.14 -1.84 13.54
C PRO A 635 -30.95 -1.64 12.03
N GLN A 636 -30.86 -0.39 11.56
CA GLN A 636 -30.55 -0.12 10.15
C GLN A 636 -29.09 -0.41 9.81
N LEU A 637 -28.15 -0.25 10.75
CA LEU A 637 -26.77 -0.69 10.54
C LEU A 637 -26.66 -2.21 10.46
N GLU A 638 -27.41 -2.95 11.28
CA GLU A 638 -27.51 -4.40 11.18
C GLU A 638 -28.09 -4.83 9.82
N GLU A 639 -29.15 -4.16 9.34
CA GLU A 639 -29.73 -4.37 8.01
C GLU A 639 -28.73 -4.07 6.87
N ILE A 640 -28.00 -2.95 6.95
CA ILE A 640 -26.99 -2.58 5.95
C ILE A 640 -25.88 -3.62 5.88
N ILE A 641 -25.36 -4.06 7.03
CA ILE A 641 -24.30 -5.07 7.09
C ILE A 641 -24.81 -6.42 6.53
N ALA A 642 -26.07 -6.78 6.77
CA ALA A 642 -26.69 -7.95 6.17
C ALA A 642 -26.78 -7.83 4.63
N VAL A 643 -27.26 -6.70 4.10
CA VAL A 643 -27.34 -6.46 2.65
C VAL A 643 -25.93 -6.45 2.00
N GLN A 644 -24.92 -5.92 2.68
CA GLN A 644 -23.53 -5.97 2.21
C GLN A 644 -22.99 -7.40 2.17
N GLN A 645 -23.29 -8.24 3.16
CA GLN A 645 -22.96 -9.67 3.13
C GLN A 645 -23.70 -10.39 1.98
N GLU A 646 -24.98 -10.08 1.74
CA GLU A 646 -25.74 -10.61 0.59
C GLU A 646 -25.11 -10.20 -0.76
N ILE A 647 -24.69 -8.94 -0.91
CA ILE A 647 -23.95 -8.46 -2.08
C ILE A 647 -22.67 -9.27 -2.26
N LEU A 648 -21.83 -9.41 -1.22
CA LEU A 648 -20.57 -10.16 -1.33
C LEU A 648 -20.82 -11.64 -1.67
N ASN A 649 -21.82 -12.27 -1.07
CA ASN A 649 -22.22 -13.65 -1.39
C ASN A 649 -22.69 -13.80 -2.85
N ALA A 650 -23.48 -12.86 -3.37
CA ALA A 650 -23.92 -12.87 -4.77
C ALA A 650 -22.76 -12.60 -5.74
N THR A 651 -21.88 -11.66 -5.42
CA THR A 651 -20.74 -11.28 -6.27
C THR A 651 -19.67 -12.38 -6.31
N HIS A 652 -19.31 -12.98 -5.17
CA HIS A 652 -18.16 -13.88 -5.02
C HIS A 652 -18.51 -15.36 -4.83
N GLY A 653 -19.79 -15.70 -4.64
CA GLY A 653 -20.24 -17.07 -4.46
C GLY A 653 -19.54 -17.75 -3.27
N SER A 654 -18.99 -18.95 -3.51
CA SER A 654 -18.31 -19.75 -2.47
C SER A 654 -17.07 -19.07 -1.86
N LEU A 655 -16.49 -18.05 -2.49
CA LEU A 655 -15.32 -17.34 -1.97
C LEU A 655 -15.67 -16.26 -0.94
N ALA A 656 -16.94 -15.83 -0.85
CA ALA A 656 -17.37 -14.70 -0.03
C ALA A 656 -17.08 -14.85 1.47
N SER A 657 -17.12 -16.08 1.99
CA SER A 657 -16.79 -16.40 3.38
C SER A 657 -15.31 -16.20 3.73
N GLY A 658 -14.41 -16.28 2.74
CA GLY A 658 -12.98 -16.04 2.91
C GLY A 658 -12.55 -14.58 2.72
N LEU A 659 -13.45 -13.70 2.26
CA LEU A 659 -13.11 -12.30 2.00
C LEU A 659 -12.84 -11.53 3.30
N PRO A 660 -11.75 -10.75 3.37
CA PRO A 660 -11.50 -9.86 4.49
C PRO A 660 -12.51 -8.71 4.48
N LYS A 661 -13.17 -8.51 5.63
CA LYS A 661 -14.25 -7.54 5.82
C LYS A 661 -13.96 -6.75 7.09
N VAL A 662 -14.01 -5.43 7.03
CA VAL A 662 -13.62 -4.56 8.15
C VAL A 662 -14.72 -3.56 8.46
N TRP A 663 -15.00 -3.32 9.75
CA TRP A 663 -15.85 -2.22 10.18
C TRP A 663 -15.13 -1.38 11.22
N ALA A 664 -14.97 -0.09 10.94
CA ALA A 664 -14.36 0.82 11.89
C ALA A 664 -15.39 1.31 12.92
N LEU A 665 -15.11 0.99 14.18
CA LEU A 665 -15.86 1.45 15.32
C LEU A 665 -15.36 2.86 15.66
N TYR A 666 -15.76 3.82 14.83
CA TYR A 666 -15.32 5.21 14.91
C TYR A 666 -15.81 5.92 16.19
N LYS A 667 -15.35 7.15 16.38
CA LYS A 667 -15.47 7.86 17.66
C LYS A 667 -16.73 8.70 17.80
N VAL A 668 -17.27 8.73 19.01
CA VAL A 668 -18.31 9.70 19.41
C VAL A 668 -17.76 11.12 19.30
N SER A 669 -18.33 11.92 18.39
CA SER A 669 -17.98 13.33 18.24
C SER A 669 -18.60 14.18 19.37
N LEU A 670 -17.76 14.69 20.27
CA LEU A 670 -18.14 15.72 21.23
C LEU A 670 -18.22 17.09 20.54
N THR A 671 -19.37 17.43 19.98
CA THR A 671 -19.61 18.81 19.54
C THR A 671 -19.93 19.70 20.74
N THR A 672 -18.94 20.43 21.24
CA THR A 672 -19.18 21.63 22.05
C THR A 672 -19.78 22.71 21.15
N LYS A 673 -21.02 23.12 21.42
CA LYS A 673 -21.61 24.29 20.75
C LYS A 673 -21.02 25.55 21.37
N TYR A 674 -20.12 26.23 20.65
CA TYR A 674 -19.65 27.56 21.03
C TYR A 674 -20.82 28.56 20.91
N GLY A 675 -21.50 28.80 22.03
CA GLY A 675 -22.35 29.96 22.22
C GLY A 675 -21.52 31.15 22.72
N TYR A 676 -21.96 32.37 22.41
CA TYR A 676 -21.27 33.61 22.82
C TYR A 676 -21.42 33.95 24.32
N GLU A 677 -22.02 33.04 25.10
CA GLU A 677 -22.26 33.14 26.54
C GLU A 677 -21.88 31.80 27.18
N ASN A 678 -21.28 31.83 28.37
CA ASN A 678 -20.55 30.71 29.00
C ASN A 678 -21.46 29.54 29.47
N VAL A 679 -22.06 28.79 28.53
CA VAL A 679 -22.92 27.63 28.82
C VAL A 679 -22.41 26.40 28.07
N PHE A 680 -21.70 25.52 28.79
CA PHE A 680 -21.25 24.22 28.29
C PHE A 680 -22.42 23.23 28.22
N ALA A 681 -23.17 23.24 27.13
CA ALA A 681 -24.09 22.16 26.79
C ALA A 681 -23.34 21.06 26.00
N GLU A 682 -22.93 19.98 26.67
CA GLU A 682 -22.43 18.77 26.01
C GLU A 682 -23.56 18.08 25.24
N TYR A 683 -23.61 18.26 23.92
CA TYR A 683 -24.38 17.40 23.04
C TYR A 683 -23.58 16.14 22.72
N LYS A 684 -23.77 15.08 23.52
CA LYS A 684 -23.30 13.73 23.22
C LYS A 684 -24.08 13.14 22.06
N LYS A 685 -23.59 13.37 20.84
CA LYS A 685 -24.10 12.73 19.62
C LYS A 685 -23.91 11.21 19.68
N GLN A 686 -24.76 10.47 18.97
CA GLN A 686 -24.68 9.01 18.87
C GLN A 686 -23.85 8.65 17.65
N GLU A 687 -23.07 7.57 17.73
CA GLU A 687 -22.11 7.20 16.70
C GLU A 687 -21.95 5.66 16.69
N VAL A 688 -21.43 5.07 15.60
CA VAL A 688 -21.37 3.62 15.40
C VAL A 688 -20.62 2.87 16.50
N GLY A 689 -19.53 3.44 17.03
CA GLY A 689 -18.81 2.84 18.16
C GLY A 689 -19.66 2.74 19.44
N LYS A 690 -20.63 3.64 19.61
CA LYS A 690 -21.61 3.61 20.71
C LYS A 690 -22.72 2.58 20.48
N TYR A 691 -23.18 2.40 19.24
CA TYR A 691 -24.19 1.37 18.94
C TYR A 691 -23.68 -0.03 19.24
N TYR A 692 -22.43 -0.33 18.88
CA TYR A 692 -21.77 -1.58 19.25
C TYR A 692 -21.69 -1.77 20.78
N GLN A 693 -21.28 -0.72 21.52
CA GLN A 693 -21.30 -0.74 23.00
C GLN A 693 -22.69 -0.93 23.62
N GLN A 694 -23.76 -0.62 22.88
CA GLN A 694 -25.15 -0.77 23.31
C GLN A 694 -25.78 -2.11 22.88
N GLY A 695 -25.01 -3.00 22.25
CA GLY A 695 -25.43 -4.37 21.92
C GLY A 695 -25.80 -4.62 20.45
N LEU A 696 -25.48 -3.70 19.53
CA LEU A 696 -25.58 -3.95 18.09
C LEU A 696 -24.75 -5.19 17.71
N GLN A 697 -25.35 -6.10 16.93
CA GLN A 697 -24.72 -7.34 16.52
C GLN A 697 -23.90 -7.17 15.24
N VAL A 698 -22.70 -7.74 15.23
CA VAL A 698 -21.78 -7.71 14.07
C VAL A 698 -21.38 -9.15 13.73
N PRO A 699 -21.54 -9.61 12.47
CA PRO A 699 -21.11 -10.93 12.03
C PRO A 699 -19.69 -11.26 12.48
N ASP A 700 -19.45 -12.49 12.94
CA ASP A 700 -18.22 -12.85 13.67
C ASP A 700 -16.94 -12.72 12.82
N ASP A 701 -17.08 -12.89 11.51
CA ASP A 701 -16.03 -12.82 10.50
C ASP A 701 -15.66 -11.39 10.06
N VAL A 702 -16.36 -10.37 10.56
CA VAL A 702 -16.03 -8.95 10.31
C VAL A 702 -15.03 -8.47 11.36
N THR A 703 -13.88 -7.99 10.90
CA THR A 703 -12.84 -7.38 11.74
C THR A 703 -13.34 -6.09 12.37
N LEU A 704 -13.22 -6.00 13.70
CA LEU A 704 -13.52 -4.78 14.45
C LEU A 704 -12.29 -3.87 14.46
N LEU A 705 -12.33 -2.79 13.67
CA LEU A 705 -11.23 -1.82 13.56
C LEU A 705 -11.44 -0.71 14.59
N TRP A 706 -10.67 -0.73 15.66
CA TRP A 706 -10.69 0.30 16.70
C TRP A 706 -9.95 1.55 16.25
N THR A 707 -10.34 2.71 16.78
CA THR A 707 -9.72 3.99 16.41
C THR A 707 -9.03 4.63 17.61
N ASP A 708 -8.02 5.45 17.31
CA ASP A 708 -7.55 6.46 18.26
C ASP A 708 -8.52 7.65 18.35
N ASP A 709 -8.20 8.60 19.22
CA ASP A 709 -8.87 9.89 19.36
C ASP A 709 -8.58 10.87 18.20
N ASN A 710 -7.90 10.39 17.16
CA ASN A 710 -7.22 11.10 16.08
C ASN A 710 -6.01 11.94 16.55
N PHE A 711 -5.53 11.73 17.78
CA PHE A 711 -4.34 12.35 18.38
C PHE A 711 -3.37 11.30 18.93
N GLY A 712 -3.44 10.07 18.41
CA GLY A 712 -2.59 8.95 18.77
C GLY A 712 -2.88 8.34 20.13
N SER A 713 -4.09 8.47 20.68
CA SER A 713 -4.54 7.80 21.91
C SER A 713 -5.72 6.86 21.62
N LEU A 714 -5.54 5.55 21.79
CA LEU A 714 -6.58 4.55 21.53
C LEU A 714 -7.81 4.79 22.42
N LEU A 715 -8.99 4.86 21.79
CA LEU A 715 -10.24 5.06 22.52
C LEU A 715 -10.68 3.80 23.25
N ARG A 716 -10.35 2.63 22.69
CA ARG A 716 -10.66 1.30 23.21
C ARG A 716 -9.77 0.25 22.55
N THR A 717 -9.54 -0.85 23.26
CA THR A 717 -8.99 -2.10 22.74
C THR A 717 -10.03 -3.22 22.89
N PRO A 718 -9.85 -4.40 22.25
CA PRO A 718 -10.72 -5.55 22.47
C PRO A 718 -10.85 -5.93 23.95
N TYR A 719 -12.03 -6.38 24.34
CA TYR A 719 -12.26 -7.09 25.60
C TYR A 719 -12.00 -8.60 25.45
N PRO A 720 -11.81 -9.37 26.55
CA PRO A 720 -11.50 -10.81 26.48
C PRO A 720 -12.54 -11.68 25.75
N ASN A 721 -13.79 -11.22 25.64
CA ASN A 721 -14.86 -11.88 24.88
C ASN A 721 -14.90 -11.47 23.38
N GLU A 722 -14.07 -10.52 22.96
CA GLU A 722 -13.98 -10.02 21.59
C GLU A 722 -12.70 -10.50 20.90
N THR A 723 -11.65 -10.82 21.67
CA THR A 723 -10.39 -11.40 21.17
C THR A 723 -10.54 -12.80 20.57
N SER A 724 -11.68 -13.47 20.77
CA SER A 724 -11.99 -14.79 20.21
C SER A 724 -12.82 -14.76 18.92
N ARG A 725 -13.18 -13.57 18.40
CA ARG A 725 -13.92 -13.43 17.13
C ARG A 725 -13.07 -13.89 15.95
N THR A 726 -13.67 -14.60 14.99
CA THR A 726 -12.96 -15.12 13.81
C THR A 726 -12.42 -14.02 12.88
N GLY A 727 -13.13 -12.89 12.76
CA GLY A 727 -12.64 -11.70 12.04
C GLY A 727 -11.59 -10.91 12.80
N GLY A 728 -11.32 -11.24 14.07
CA GLY A 728 -10.36 -10.54 14.93
C GLY A 728 -10.66 -9.05 15.13
N ALA A 729 -9.59 -8.29 15.40
CA ALA A 729 -9.64 -6.84 15.59
C ALA A 729 -8.41 -6.14 15.02
N GLY A 730 -8.53 -4.84 14.80
CA GLY A 730 -7.46 -3.99 14.25
C GLY A 730 -7.42 -2.59 14.87
N VAL A 731 -6.52 -1.76 14.35
CA VAL A 731 -6.35 -0.34 14.72
C VAL A 731 -6.27 0.55 13.48
N TYR A 732 -7.04 1.63 13.47
CA TYR A 732 -6.81 2.82 12.66
C TYR A 732 -6.22 3.92 13.55
N TYR A 733 -5.03 4.41 13.20
CA TYR A 733 -4.23 5.35 13.98
C TYR A 733 -3.92 6.62 13.16
N HIS A 734 -3.67 7.76 13.82
CA HIS A 734 -3.33 9.01 13.12
C HIS A 734 -1.90 9.47 13.40
N VAL A 735 -1.16 9.81 12.33
CA VAL A 735 0.06 10.64 12.42
C VAL A 735 -0.08 12.00 11.70
N ASN A 736 -1.20 12.19 11.01
CA ASN A 736 -1.75 13.43 10.45
C ASN A 736 -3.27 13.46 10.74
N TYR A 737 -3.92 14.62 10.90
CA TYR A 737 -5.37 14.69 11.05
C TYR A 737 -6.00 16.07 10.73
N VAL A 738 -7.00 16.09 9.82
CA VAL A 738 -8.01 17.16 9.70
C VAL A 738 -9.27 16.91 10.50
N GLY A 739 -9.58 17.81 11.44
CA GLY A 739 -10.94 17.94 11.96
C GLY A 739 -11.05 18.55 13.35
N ARG A 740 -11.94 17.98 14.18
CA ARG A 740 -12.30 18.51 15.50
C ARG A 740 -11.72 17.64 16.63
N PRO A 741 -11.33 18.24 17.76
CA PRO A 741 -11.42 19.67 18.10
C PRO A 741 -10.27 20.53 17.55
N LYS A 742 -9.23 19.89 17.00
CA LYS A 742 -7.95 20.47 16.58
C LYS A 742 -7.44 19.69 15.37
N ILE A 743 -6.39 20.22 14.78
CA ILE A 743 -5.82 19.84 13.49
C ILE A 743 -4.30 19.75 13.60
N TYR A 744 -3.67 18.89 12.81
CA TYR A 744 -2.21 18.85 12.64
C TYR A 744 -1.84 18.13 11.33
N GLU A 745 -1.26 18.88 10.40
CA GLU A 745 -1.05 18.43 9.02
C GLU A 745 0.37 18.72 8.51
N TRP A 746 0.97 19.83 8.93
CA TRP A 746 2.12 20.42 8.23
C TRP A 746 3.40 19.57 8.25
N ILE A 747 3.84 19.13 9.42
CA ILE A 747 5.05 18.30 9.60
C ILE A 747 4.87 17.28 10.73
N ASN A 748 5.78 16.31 10.82
CA ASN A 748 5.83 15.34 11.91
C ASN A 748 5.72 16.00 13.29
N THR A 749 4.64 15.69 14.02
CA THR A 749 4.38 16.12 15.40
C THR A 749 4.18 14.94 16.35
N ILE A 750 4.86 13.82 16.07
CA ILE A 750 4.65 12.52 16.72
C ILE A 750 5.84 12.15 17.61
N GLN A 751 5.53 11.79 18.87
CA GLN A 751 6.48 11.16 19.78
C GLN A 751 6.42 9.64 19.56
N LEU A 752 7.47 9.06 18.98
CA LEU A 752 7.51 7.62 18.67
C LEU A 752 7.30 6.74 19.90
N VAL A 753 7.76 7.16 21.08
CA VAL A 753 7.52 6.46 22.36
C VAL A 753 6.02 6.40 22.72
N LYS A 754 5.22 7.41 22.37
CA LYS A 754 3.75 7.38 22.54
C LYS A 754 3.11 6.42 21.54
N THR A 755 3.56 6.42 20.28
CA THR A 755 3.07 5.46 19.27
C THR A 755 3.39 4.02 19.69
N TRP A 756 4.62 3.75 20.10
CA TRP A 756 5.03 2.44 20.62
C TRP A 756 4.14 1.99 21.79
N GLU A 757 3.94 2.82 22.81
CA GLU A 757 3.18 2.43 24.00
C GLU A 757 1.72 2.08 23.67
N GLN A 758 1.11 2.81 22.75
CA GLN A 758 -0.27 2.59 22.30
C GLN A 758 -0.38 1.35 21.41
N MET A 759 0.52 1.17 20.45
CA MET A 759 0.49 0.03 19.53
C MET A 759 0.91 -1.28 20.21
N HIS A 760 1.83 -1.24 21.18
CA HIS A 760 2.13 -2.37 22.04
C HIS A 760 0.91 -2.79 22.88
N LEU A 761 0.16 -1.84 23.45
CA LEU A 761 -1.10 -2.13 24.13
C LEU A 761 -2.14 -2.78 23.18
N ALA A 762 -2.29 -2.27 21.96
CA ALA A 762 -3.18 -2.87 20.96
C ALA A 762 -2.80 -4.32 20.60
N TYR A 763 -1.50 -4.56 20.40
CA TYR A 763 -0.95 -5.88 20.10
C TYR A 763 -1.21 -6.88 21.25
N GLU A 764 -0.91 -6.49 22.49
CA GLU A 764 -1.13 -7.32 23.68
C GLU A 764 -2.63 -7.56 23.97
N LYS A 765 -3.51 -6.64 23.57
CA LYS A 765 -4.97 -6.80 23.61
C LYS A 765 -5.57 -7.46 22.36
N GLY A 766 -4.73 -8.08 21.51
CA GLY A 766 -5.18 -8.95 20.41
C GLY A 766 -5.69 -8.26 19.15
N ALA A 767 -5.53 -6.94 19.01
CA ALA A 767 -5.83 -6.24 17.76
C ALA A 767 -4.68 -6.46 16.75
N ARG A 768 -4.72 -7.57 15.99
CA ARG A 768 -3.63 -8.05 15.11
C ARG A 768 -4.05 -8.35 13.67
N GLU A 769 -5.30 -8.12 13.28
CA GLU A 769 -5.77 -8.42 11.92
C GLU A 769 -5.43 -7.26 10.95
N VAL A 770 -5.75 -6.01 11.31
CA VAL A 770 -5.52 -4.82 10.46
C VAL A 770 -4.90 -3.69 11.27
N TRP A 771 -3.69 -3.23 10.91
CA TRP A 771 -3.15 -1.94 11.36
C TRP A 771 -3.00 -1.00 10.17
N ILE A 772 -3.66 0.16 10.25
CA ILE A 772 -3.57 1.21 9.23
C ILE A 772 -3.38 2.58 9.89
N VAL A 773 -2.55 3.43 9.27
CA VAL A 773 -2.22 4.76 9.79
C VAL A 773 -2.49 5.87 8.77
N ASN A 774 -3.19 6.94 9.17
CA ASN A 774 -3.30 8.17 8.36
C ASN A 774 -1.93 8.87 8.35
N VAL A 775 -1.31 8.92 7.17
CA VAL A 775 0.02 9.52 6.92
C VAL A 775 -0.04 10.84 6.15
N GLY A 776 -1.22 11.45 5.99
CA GLY A 776 -1.36 12.70 5.27
C GLY A 776 -0.81 12.63 3.85
N ASP A 777 -0.04 13.66 3.50
CA ASP A 777 0.75 13.80 2.27
C ASP A 777 1.91 12.79 2.07
N ILE A 778 2.03 11.73 2.90
CA ILE A 778 3.19 10.80 3.01
C ILE A 778 4.45 11.48 3.58
N LYS A 779 4.82 12.66 3.06
CA LYS A 779 5.95 13.47 3.50
C LYS A 779 5.46 14.68 4.32
N PRO A 780 6.14 15.09 5.40
CA PRO A 780 7.40 14.56 5.94
C PRO A 780 7.11 13.66 7.15
N LEU A 781 6.46 12.51 6.90
CA LEU A 781 6.00 11.55 7.91
C LEU A 781 6.68 10.18 7.74
N GLU A 782 7.84 10.14 7.08
CA GLU A 782 8.62 8.94 6.77
C GLU A 782 8.97 8.13 8.03
N ILE A 783 9.48 8.81 9.06
CA ILE A 783 9.93 8.21 10.31
C ILE A 783 8.77 7.57 11.11
N PRO A 784 7.68 8.28 11.45
CA PRO A 784 6.56 7.66 12.18
C PRO A 784 5.84 6.58 11.35
N MET A 785 5.78 6.72 10.02
CA MET A 785 5.26 5.68 9.11
C MET A 785 6.12 4.42 9.13
N ALA A 786 7.45 4.55 9.01
CA ALA A 786 8.38 3.42 9.10
C ALA A 786 8.27 2.71 10.45
N HIS A 787 8.28 3.45 11.55
CA HIS A 787 8.16 2.89 12.91
C HIS A 787 6.84 2.11 13.10
N PHE A 788 5.73 2.62 12.56
CA PHE A 788 4.43 1.95 12.63
C PHE A 788 4.41 0.64 11.84
N LEU A 789 4.95 0.64 10.62
CA LEU A 789 4.98 -0.54 9.75
C LEU A 789 5.99 -1.60 10.20
N ASP A 790 7.18 -1.21 10.68
CA ASP A 790 8.16 -2.14 11.26
C ASP A 790 7.61 -2.83 12.52
N MET A 791 6.93 -2.08 13.41
CA MET A 791 6.19 -2.67 14.52
C MET A 791 5.11 -3.64 14.03
N ALA A 792 4.28 -3.25 13.06
CA ALA A 792 3.23 -4.11 12.52
C ALA A 792 3.80 -5.39 11.87
N TYR A 793 5.01 -5.32 11.31
CA TYR A 793 5.71 -6.45 10.71
C TYR A 793 6.29 -7.40 11.78
N ASP A 794 7.06 -6.92 12.75
CA ASP A 794 7.67 -7.78 13.79
C ASP A 794 7.65 -7.15 15.19
N MET A 795 6.50 -7.22 15.86
CA MET A 795 6.33 -6.76 17.25
C MET A 795 7.26 -7.46 18.25
N SER A 796 7.89 -8.60 17.93
CA SER A 796 8.80 -9.27 18.87
C SER A 796 10.04 -8.43 19.20
N LEU A 797 10.43 -7.54 18.28
CA LEU A 797 11.49 -6.55 18.46
C LEU A 797 11.06 -5.31 19.27
N HIS A 798 9.76 -5.20 19.58
CA HIS A 798 9.13 -3.98 20.12
C HIS A 798 8.37 -4.20 21.44
N LEU A 799 8.81 -5.13 22.28
CA LEU A 799 8.11 -5.49 23.53
C LEU A 799 8.61 -4.77 24.81
N THR A 800 9.61 -3.90 24.72
CA THR A 800 10.24 -3.25 25.90
C THR A 800 10.07 -1.73 25.93
N PRO A 801 10.07 -1.07 27.11
CA PRO A 801 9.94 0.39 27.23
C PRO A 801 10.96 1.25 26.48
N THR A 802 12.08 0.68 26.05
CA THR A 802 13.14 1.37 25.27
C THR A 802 13.04 1.12 23.76
N SER A 803 12.14 0.24 23.30
CA SER A 803 12.09 -0.26 21.92
C SER A 803 12.02 0.84 20.86
N ALA A 804 11.29 1.93 21.12
CA ALA A 804 11.20 3.05 20.19
C ALA A 804 12.57 3.72 19.96
N THR A 805 13.38 3.90 21.00
CA THR A 805 14.74 4.44 20.88
C THR A 805 15.66 3.45 20.16
N THR A 806 15.64 2.17 20.55
CA THR A 806 16.42 1.11 19.90
C THR A 806 16.09 0.98 18.41
N TRP A 807 14.82 1.14 18.04
CA TRP A 807 14.39 1.19 16.65
C TRP A 807 14.96 2.41 15.92
N VAL A 808 14.93 3.61 16.51
CA VAL A 808 15.53 4.80 15.86
C VAL A 808 17.03 4.62 15.63
N GLU A 809 17.77 4.07 16.60
CA GLU A 809 19.20 3.78 16.43
C GLU A 809 19.43 2.78 15.29
N THR A 810 18.64 1.70 15.24
CA THR A 810 18.72 0.66 14.19
C THR A 810 18.36 1.23 12.82
N TRP A 811 17.26 1.98 12.73
CA TRP A 811 16.78 2.60 11.50
C TRP A 811 17.78 3.64 10.97
N THR A 812 18.35 4.47 11.84
CA THR A 812 19.37 5.46 11.46
C THR A 812 20.66 4.77 11.01
N SER A 813 21.07 3.69 11.68
CA SER A 813 22.25 2.92 11.29
C SER A 813 22.15 2.36 9.87
N LYS A 814 20.94 1.95 9.46
CA LYS A 814 20.64 1.47 8.10
C LYS A 814 20.42 2.59 7.07
N THR A 815 19.84 3.71 7.51
CA THR A 815 19.37 4.79 6.61
C THR A 815 20.42 5.89 6.39
N PHE A 816 21.39 6.02 7.28
CA PHE A 816 22.47 7.03 7.19
C PHE A 816 23.83 6.41 7.49
N SER A 817 24.13 6.17 8.76
CA SER A 817 25.37 5.54 9.23
C SER A 817 25.22 5.13 10.70
N PRO A 818 25.86 4.03 11.15
CA PRO A 818 25.99 3.71 12.58
C PRO A 818 26.61 4.83 13.41
N ASP A 819 27.53 5.62 12.84
CA ASP A 819 28.28 6.67 13.57
C ASP A 819 27.38 7.81 14.07
N VAL A 820 26.26 8.06 13.38
CA VAL A 820 25.30 9.12 13.73
C VAL A 820 24.08 8.59 14.48
N ALA A 821 23.94 7.26 14.61
CA ALA A 821 22.71 6.61 15.05
C ALA A 821 22.21 7.07 16.42
N SER A 822 23.08 7.03 17.44
CA SER A 822 22.69 7.41 18.81
C SER A 822 22.44 8.92 18.95
N ALA A 823 23.16 9.76 18.20
CA ALA A 823 22.93 11.20 18.17
C ALA A 823 21.58 11.56 17.52
N VAL A 824 21.21 10.90 16.42
CA VAL A 824 19.88 11.06 15.79
C VAL A 824 18.77 10.53 16.70
N ALA A 825 19.00 9.43 17.43
CA ALA A 825 18.04 8.90 18.39
C ALA A 825 17.76 9.89 19.54
N ASP A 826 18.79 10.53 20.08
CA ASP A 826 18.62 11.61 21.05
C ASP A 826 17.91 12.84 20.44
N ILE A 827 18.29 13.28 19.23
CA ILE A 827 17.63 14.39 18.52
C ILE A 827 16.12 14.11 18.34
N LEU A 828 15.75 12.93 17.81
CA LEU A 828 14.36 12.57 17.55
C LEU A 828 13.56 12.36 18.85
N ASN A 829 14.18 11.87 19.91
CA ASN A 829 13.57 11.79 21.23
C ASN A 829 13.31 13.18 21.85
N ARG A 830 14.30 14.09 21.81
CA ARG A 830 14.15 15.48 22.25
C ARG A 830 13.08 16.20 21.42
N TYR A 831 13.10 16.05 20.09
CA TYR A 831 12.10 16.57 19.18
C TYR A 831 10.69 16.05 19.55
N GLY A 832 10.53 14.73 19.65
CA GLY A 832 9.27 14.08 20.02
C GLY A 832 8.70 14.60 21.34
N ARG A 833 9.53 14.79 22.36
CA ARG A 833 9.13 15.41 23.63
C ARG A 833 8.63 16.85 23.44
N LEU A 834 9.37 17.67 22.69
CA LEU A 834 9.03 19.09 22.48
C LEU A 834 7.72 19.26 21.69
N VAL A 835 7.53 18.53 20.58
CA VAL A 835 6.29 18.61 19.77
C VAL A 835 5.06 18.06 20.49
N ASN A 836 5.24 17.05 21.35
CA ASN A 836 4.15 16.48 22.14
C ASN A 836 3.61 17.45 23.22
N ARG A 837 4.30 18.57 23.48
CA ARG A 837 3.75 19.63 24.34
C ARG A 837 2.55 20.31 23.67
N ARG A 838 2.64 20.62 22.37
CA ARG A 838 1.61 21.29 21.56
C ARG A 838 1.87 21.17 20.05
N LYS A 839 0.83 20.86 19.27
CA LYS A 839 0.83 20.91 17.79
C LYS A 839 0.96 22.35 17.29
N TYR A 840 1.69 22.59 16.19
CA TYR A 840 2.08 23.93 15.72
C TYR A 840 0.88 24.83 15.42
N GLU A 841 -0.10 24.27 14.71
CA GLU A 841 -1.40 24.83 14.32
C GLU A 841 -2.27 25.23 15.53
N THR A 842 -1.85 24.88 16.75
CA THR A 842 -2.58 25.14 17.99
C THR A 842 -1.76 25.90 19.03
N LEU A 843 -0.54 26.37 18.68
CA LEU A 843 0.36 27.10 19.59
C LEU A 843 -0.22 28.46 20.02
N ASN A 844 -0.86 29.18 19.11
CA ASN A 844 -1.46 30.50 19.35
C ASN A 844 -2.81 30.45 20.11
N MET A 845 -3.45 29.28 20.20
CA MET A 845 -4.78 29.15 20.81
C MET A 845 -4.73 29.43 22.32
N PRO A 846 -5.52 30.37 22.85
CA PRO A 846 -5.46 30.77 24.26
C PRO A 846 -6.01 29.69 25.22
N PRO A 847 -5.53 29.63 26.48
CA PRO A 847 -4.34 30.32 26.97
C PRO A 847 -3.07 29.79 26.27
N PHE A 848 -2.11 30.69 26.03
CA PHE A 848 -0.83 30.32 25.41
C PHE A 848 -0.14 29.21 26.20
N VAL A 849 0.48 28.26 25.50
CA VAL A 849 0.87 26.98 26.09
C VAL A 849 2.05 27.08 27.07
N TYR A 850 2.94 28.07 26.90
CA TYR A 850 4.08 28.27 27.79
C TYR A 850 3.91 29.54 28.62
N SER A 851 4.09 29.45 29.94
CA SER A 851 4.04 30.61 30.80
C SER A 851 5.18 31.59 30.50
N THR A 852 4.82 32.85 30.25
CA THR A 852 5.74 33.98 30.20
C THR A 852 6.01 34.61 31.58
N LEU A 853 5.40 34.05 32.65
CA LEU A 853 5.42 34.61 34.01
C LEU A 853 5.94 33.63 35.07
N PHE A 854 5.86 32.32 34.83
CA PHE A 854 6.16 31.29 35.82
C PHE A 854 7.16 30.27 35.25
N TYR A 855 8.08 29.82 36.11
CA TYR A 855 9.04 28.72 35.85
C TYR A 855 9.97 28.94 34.66
N ASP A 856 10.15 30.18 34.21
CA ASP A 856 10.82 30.53 32.95
C ASP A 856 10.35 29.69 31.77
N GLU A 857 9.10 29.21 31.77
CA GLU A 857 8.68 28.10 30.93
C GLU A 857 8.83 28.43 29.43
N ALA A 858 8.39 29.61 29.01
CA ALA A 858 8.51 30.06 27.62
C ALA A 858 9.98 30.24 27.19
N THR A 859 10.84 30.80 28.04
CA THR A 859 12.27 30.97 27.73
C THR A 859 13.04 29.67 27.77
N THR A 860 12.68 28.75 28.67
CA THR A 860 13.28 27.40 28.77
C THR A 860 12.89 26.56 27.58
N ALA A 861 11.61 26.55 27.17
CA ALA A 861 11.16 25.84 25.98
C ALA A 861 11.87 26.36 24.71
N LEU A 862 12.06 27.67 24.57
CA LEU A 862 12.81 28.25 23.46
C LEU A 862 14.31 27.87 23.50
N ALA A 863 14.92 27.80 24.68
CA ALA A 863 16.30 27.35 24.85
C ALA A 863 16.48 25.85 24.54
N GLU A 864 15.54 24.98 24.93
CA GLU A 864 15.53 23.56 24.56
C GLU A 864 15.45 23.37 23.03
N TRP A 865 14.59 24.14 22.36
CA TRP A 865 14.52 24.16 20.89
C TRP A 865 15.81 24.69 20.24
N GLY A 866 16.45 25.70 20.83
CA GLY A 866 17.74 26.22 20.37
C GLY A 866 18.85 25.17 20.45
N ALA A 867 19.03 24.54 21.61
CA ALA A 867 20.03 23.49 21.82
C ALA A 867 19.80 22.27 20.90
N LEU A 868 18.54 21.88 20.66
CA LEU A 868 18.21 20.83 19.71
C LEU A 868 18.63 21.19 18.27
N LEU A 869 18.39 22.43 17.84
CA LEU A 869 18.80 22.91 16.53
C LEU A 869 20.33 23.00 16.40
N GLU A 870 21.03 23.48 17.42
CA GLU A 870 22.51 23.57 17.43
C GLU A 870 23.18 22.19 17.29
N ASP A 871 22.70 21.18 18.03
CA ASP A 871 23.22 19.81 17.92
C ASP A 871 22.88 19.18 16.55
N THR A 872 21.66 19.42 16.04
CA THR A 872 21.23 18.89 14.74
C THR A 872 21.99 19.53 13.57
N LEU A 873 22.29 20.83 13.65
CA LEU A 873 23.14 21.54 12.68
C LEU A 873 24.58 21.01 12.72
N ARG A 874 25.17 20.85 13.91
CA ARG A 874 26.53 20.29 14.06
C ARG A 874 26.65 18.91 13.42
N LEU A 875 25.62 18.09 13.54
CA LEU A 875 25.56 16.77 12.91
C LEU A 875 25.42 16.88 11.38
N TYR A 876 24.48 17.71 10.89
CA TYR A 876 24.25 17.95 9.46
C TYR A 876 25.49 18.52 8.73
N GLU A 877 26.19 19.48 9.33
CA GLU A 877 27.40 20.09 8.78
C GLU A 877 28.56 19.09 8.69
N GLY A 878 28.59 18.09 9.58
CA GLY A 878 29.53 16.99 9.58
C GLY A 878 29.23 15.87 8.56
N LEU A 879 28.03 15.84 7.97
CA LEU A 879 27.68 14.83 6.95
C LEU A 879 28.35 15.13 5.60
N GLU A 880 28.74 14.06 4.91
CA GLU A 880 29.12 14.12 3.49
C GLU A 880 27.93 14.59 2.64
N GLU A 881 28.25 15.29 1.54
CA GLU A 881 27.26 16.00 0.73
C GLU A 881 26.10 15.14 0.19
N PRO A 882 26.30 13.88 -0.27
CA PRO A 882 25.20 13.03 -0.74
C PRO A 882 24.11 12.72 0.30
N TRP A 883 24.43 12.75 1.59
CA TRP A 883 23.47 12.46 2.67
C TRP A 883 22.68 13.71 3.11
N ARG A 884 23.09 14.91 2.67
CA ARG A 884 22.55 16.16 3.19
C ARG A 884 21.09 16.39 2.79
N ASP A 885 20.68 16.06 1.58
CA ASP A 885 19.28 16.24 1.17
C ASP A 885 18.34 15.31 1.96
N ALA A 886 18.73 14.05 2.17
CA ALA A 886 17.99 13.08 2.98
C ALA A 886 17.92 13.50 4.47
N PHE A 887 19.05 13.92 5.05
CA PHE A 887 19.09 14.35 6.45
C PHE A 887 18.37 15.70 6.65
N TYR A 888 18.46 16.61 5.68
CA TYR A 888 17.74 17.87 5.74
C TYR A 888 16.24 17.64 5.81
N GLN A 889 15.68 16.86 4.88
CA GLN A 889 14.24 16.70 4.78
C GLN A 889 13.62 15.88 5.93
N MET A 890 14.33 14.86 6.44
CA MET A 890 13.80 13.99 7.50
C MET A 890 14.13 14.45 8.93
N ILE A 891 15.28 15.09 9.16
CA ILE A 891 15.80 15.39 10.52
C ILE A 891 15.92 16.89 10.77
N LEU A 892 16.71 17.62 9.97
CA LEU A 892 17.03 19.03 10.28
C LEU A 892 15.85 19.98 10.01
N HIS A 893 15.13 19.82 8.89
CA HIS A 893 14.00 20.70 8.56
C HIS A 893 12.91 20.71 9.66
N PRO A 894 12.40 19.56 10.15
CA PRO A 894 11.42 19.57 11.25
C PRO A 894 11.91 20.31 12.51
N VAL A 895 13.20 20.19 12.84
CA VAL A 895 13.82 20.89 13.99
C VAL A 895 13.94 22.40 13.73
N GLU A 896 14.45 22.79 12.56
CA GLU A 896 14.65 24.19 12.14
C GLU A 896 13.32 24.96 12.07
N ALA A 897 12.32 24.35 11.43
CA ALA A 897 10.97 24.87 11.29
C ALA A 897 10.25 24.91 12.66
N GLY A 898 10.33 23.81 13.43
CA GLY A 898 9.72 23.71 14.76
C GLY A 898 10.25 24.74 15.75
N LYS A 899 11.57 24.96 15.78
CA LYS A 899 12.20 26.03 16.57
C LYS A 899 11.71 27.40 16.12
N THR A 900 11.59 27.64 14.82
CA THR A 900 11.22 28.95 14.25
C THR A 900 9.77 29.33 14.55
N VAL A 901 8.82 28.40 14.44
CA VAL A 901 7.41 28.66 14.81
C VAL A 901 7.24 28.86 16.33
N ASN A 902 7.99 28.12 17.15
CA ASN A 902 7.99 28.35 18.60
C ASN A 902 8.62 29.71 18.96
N GLU A 903 9.72 30.10 18.33
CA GLU A 903 10.35 31.42 18.47
C GLU A 903 9.36 32.53 18.13
N LEU A 904 8.66 32.44 16.99
CA LEU A 904 7.64 33.41 16.56
C LEU A 904 6.59 33.68 17.65
N TYR A 905 5.93 32.63 18.15
CA TYR A 905 4.86 32.80 19.14
C TYR A 905 5.38 33.18 20.52
N ILE A 906 6.48 32.59 20.99
CA ILE A 906 7.08 32.93 22.29
C ILE A 906 7.50 34.40 22.32
N LYS A 907 8.11 34.92 21.25
CA LYS A 907 8.51 36.33 21.15
C LYS A 907 7.29 37.27 21.07
N ALA A 908 6.23 36.89 20.37
CA ALA A 908 4.98 37.66 20.33
C ALA A 908 4.31 37.76 21.72
N GLU A 909 4.24 36.66 22.47
CA GLU A 909 3.61 36.62 23.80
C GLU A 909 4.47 37.32 24.88
N LEU A 910 5.80 37.18 24.82
CA LEU A 910 6.72 38.01 25.61
C LEU A 910 6.54 39.49 25.27
N GLY A 911 6.33 39.83 23.99
CA GLY A 911 6.04 41.19 23.54
C GLY A 911 4.81 41.81 24.21
N LYS A 912 3.74 41.02 24.43
CA LYS A 912 2.54 41.46 25.17
C LYS A 912 2.84 41.74 26.65
N LEU A 913 3.58 40.84 27.30
CA LEU A 913 4.04 41.05 28.68
C LEU A 913 4.89 42.33 28.79
N TYR A 914 5.83 42.49 27.88
CA TYR A 914 6.76 43.62 27.86
C TYR A 914 6.02 44.93 27.53
N LYS A 915 4.97 44.91 26.69
CA LYS A 915 4.10 46.07 26.42
C LYS A 915 3.31 46.47 27.66
N ALA A 916 2.76 45.51 28.41
CA ALA A 916 2.11 45.79 29.69
C ALA A 916 3.09 46.41 30.71
N GLN A 917 4.36 45.97 30.70
CA GLN A 917 5.45 46.55 31.49
C GLN A 917 6.01 47.87 30.92
N ARG A 918 5.64 48.24 29.68
CA ARG A 918 6.13 49.38 28.88
C ARG A 918 7.65 49.36 28.61
N ARG A 919 8.23 48.18 28.38
CA ARG A 919 9.67 48.01 28.04
C ARG A 919 9.94 48.45 26.61
N THR A 920 11.01 49.22 26.37
CA THR A 920 11.50 49.50 24.99
C THR A 920 11.78 48.21 24.21
N ALA A 921 12.24 47.17 24.91
CA ALA A 921 12.52 45.84 24.39
C ALA A 921 11.31 45.16 23.70
N THR A 922 10.06 45.61 23.96
CA THR A 922 8.89 45.21 23.17
C THR A 922 9.11 45.39 21.67
N ASN A 923 9.72 46.49 21.24
CA ASN A 923 9.95 46.78 19.83
C ASN A 923 10.99 45.83 19.20
N ARG A 924 11.98 45.40 20.00
CA ARG A 924 12.96 44.38 19.60
C ARG A 924 12.32 42.99 19.52
N LEU A 925 11.52 42.58 20.50
CA LEU A 925 10.76 41.32 20.44
C LEU A 925 9.83 41.27 19.21
N ALA A 926 9.21 42.38 18.85
CA ALA A 926 8.42 42.48 17.62
C ALA A 926 9.29 42.32 16.35
N ALA A 927 10.51 42.88 16.32
CA ALA A 927 11.44 42.70 15.20
C ALA A 927 11.96 41.25 15.09
N GLU A 928 12.28 40.63 16.22
CA GLU A 928 12.67 39.21 16.31
C GLU A 928 11.53 38.30 15.81
N ALA A 929 10.28 38.57 16.22
CA ALA A 929 9.09 37.84 15.75
C ALA A 929 8.86 38.01 14.23
N ARG A 930 8.97 39.23 13.67
CA ARG A 930 8.91 39.44 12.20
C ARG A 930 9.99 38.65 11.47
N THR A 931 11.20 38.59 12.04
CA THR A 931 12.33 37.85 11.47
C THR A 931 12.07 36.34 11.48
N ALA A 932 11.50 35.80 12.55
CA ALA A 932 11.10 34.39 12.62
C ALA A 932 10.01 34.04 11.59
N PHE A 933 8.99 34.90 11.43
CA PHE A 933 7.93 34.71 10.42
C PHE A 933 8.46 34.79 8.96
N ALA A 934 9.48 35.62 8.70
CA ALA A 934 10.13 35.64 7.38
C ALA A 934 10.99 34.38 7.14
N ARG A 935 11.80 33.98 8.14
CA ARG A 935 12.67 32.79 8.06
C ARG A 935 11.89 31.51 7.84
N ASP A 936 10.71 31.38 8.45
CA ASP A 936 9.78 30.27 8.23
C ASP A 936 9.55 29.99 6.73
N LYS A 937 9.29 31.04 5.94
CA LYS A 937 9.10 30.91 4.48
C LYS A 937 10.38 30.58 3.72
N GLU A 938 11.54 31.02 4.20
CA GLU A 938 12.84 30.62 3.64
C GLU A 938 13.10 29.12 3.87
N ILE A 939 12.73 28.58 5.04
CA ILE A 939 12.83 27.17 5.39
C ILE A 939 11.92 26.31 4.48
N SER A 940 10.64 26.69 4.32
CA SER A 940 9.73 25.99 3.39
C SER A 940 10.24 26.06 1.95
N ALA A 941 10.77 27.22 1.52
CA ALA A 941 11.32 27.40 0.17
C ALA A 941 12.57 26.52 -0.06
N LYS A 942 13.44 26.39 0.95
CA LYS A 942 14.61 25.51 0.91
C LYS A 942 14.20 24.05 0.75
N TYR A 943 13.26 23.54 1.54
CA TYR A 943 12.74 22.17 1.38
C TYR A 943 12.18 21.94 -0.03
N ASN A 944 11.34 22.85 -0.52
CA ASN A 944 10.78 22.79 -1.87
C ASN A 944 11.84 22.89 -3.00
N GLY A 945 13.08 23.28 -2.68
CA GLY A 945 14.19 23.48 -3.62
C GLY A 945 15.27 22.40 -3.63
N ILE A 946 15.33 21.50 -2.64
CA ILE A 946 16.35 20.43 -2.59
C ILE A 946 16.21 19.45 -3.76
N ASN A 947 17.30 18.73 -4.07
CA ASN A 947 17.43 17.82 -5.21
C ASN A 947 16.81 18.37 -6.52
N GLY A 948 17.20 19.59 -6.91
CA GLY A 948 16.70 20.26 -8.11
C GLY A 948 15.22 20.65 -8.08
N GLY A 949 14.62 20.78 -6.89
CA GLY A 949 13.21 21.05 -6.71
C GLY A 949 12.31 19.80 -6.80
N LYS A 950 12.87 18.60 -6.56
CA LYS A 950 12.13 17.32 -6.60
C LYS A 950 10.85 17.34 -5.75
N TRP A 951 10.88 18.04 -4.62
CA TRP A 951 9.77 18.12 -3.65
C TRP A 951 8.96 19.42 -3.72
N LYS A 952 9.11 20.18 -4.81
CA LYS A 952 8.40 21.45 -5.00
C LYS A 952 6.89 21.28 -4.85
N GLY A 953 6.33 21.96 -3.85
CA GLY A 953 4.89 21.97 -3.56
C GLY A 953 4.49 21.12 -2.35
N ILE A 954 5.39 20.32 -1.76
CA ILE A 954 5.05 19.49 -0.60
C ILE A 954 5.04 20.30 0.71
N MET A 955 5.92 21.29 0.86
CA MET A 955 5.88 22.24 1.99
C MET A 955 5.03 23.46 1.62
N CYS A 956 3.73 23.24 1.42
CA CYS A 956 2.76 24.27 1.03
C CYS A 956 1.69 24.57 2.08
N GLN A 957 1.60 23.74 3.13
CA GLN A 957 0.51 23.74 4.09
C GLN A 957 0.51 25.05 4.88
N VAL A 958 -0.68 25.52 5.28
CA VAL A 958 -0.84 26.65 6.19
C VAL A 958 -0.82 26.12 7.62
N TYR A 959 -0.10 26.77 8.54
CA TYR A 959 0.07 26.32 9.94
C TYR A 959 0.15 27.47 10.95
N ILE A 960 0.29 28.73 10.51
CA ILE A 960 0.38 29.91 11.37
C ILE A 960 -0.91 30.73 11.31
N GLY A 961 -1.48 31.04 12.47
CA GLY A 961 -2.62 31.96 12.59
C GLY A 961 -4.02 31.33 12.73
N TYR A 962 -4.12 30.01 12.97
CA TYR A 962 -5.40 29.32 13.22
C TYR A 962 -6.18 29.96 14.38
N THR A 963 -7.41 30.37 14.14
CA THR A 963 -8.32 30.86 15.20
C THR A 963 -9.50 29.92 15.47
N LEU A 964 -9.68 28.93 14.60
CA LEU A 964 -10.72 27.90 14.63
C LEU A 964 -10.07 26.53 14.35
N TRP A 965 -10.88 25.49 14.15
CA TRP A 965 -10.40 24.13 13.87
C TRP A 965 -9.93 23.93 12.42
N TYR A 966 -10.21 24.89 11.52
CA TYR A 966 -9.84 24.88 10.10
C TYR A 966 -8.82 25.97 9.79
N GLU A 967 -8.10 25.81 8.68
CA GLU A 967 -7.00 26.69 8.26
C GLU A 967 -7.45 28.11 7.84
N PRO A 968 -6.62 29.16 8.07
CA PRO A 968 -6.79 30.43 7.40
C PRO A 968 -6.35 30.32 5.92
N SER A 969 -6.73 31.28 5.08
CA SER A 969 -6.40 31.26 3.63
C SER A 969 -4.91 31.41 3.28
N SER A 970 -4.08 31.66 4.29
CA SER A 970 -2.63 31.85 4.21
C SER A 970 -2.09 32.00 5.64
N ASP A 971 -0.80 31.76 5.86
CA ASP A 971 -0.17 31.99 7.16
C ASP A 971 -0.32 33.45 7.62
N VAL A 972 -0.85 33.64 8.83
CA VAL A 972 -1.11 34.96 9.41
C VAL A 972 -0.12 35.24 10.52
N MET A 973 0.76 36.22 10.32
CA MET A 973 1.67 36.69 11.36
C MET A 973 0.87 37.09 12.62
N PRO A 974 1.25 36.61 13.83
CA PRO A 974 0.57 36.97 15.06
C PRO A 974 0.61 38.48 15.31
N LYS A 975 -0.41 39.01 16.00
CA LYS A 975 -0.41 40.43 16.40
C LYS A 975 0.81 40.72 17.29
N LEU A 976 1.62 41.68 16.84
CA LEU A 976 2.78 42.19 17.56
C LEU A 976 2.43 43.48 18.30
N GLU A 977 3.05 43.69 19.46
CA GLU A 977 2.89 44.91 20.26
C GLU A 977 4.11 45.84 20.07
N TYR A 978 3.90 47.14 20.28
CA TYR A 978 4.93 48.18 20.13
C TYR A 978 4.79 49.25 21.22
N VAL A 979 5.89 49.88 21.61
CA VAL A 979 5.93 51.03 22.53
C VAL A 979 6.53 52.28 21.87
N SER A 980 6.17 53.45 22.39
CA SER A 980 6.73 54.76 22.04
C SER A 980 6.96 55.58 23.31
N ASP A 981 7.77 56.64 23.24
CA ASP A 981 8.00 57.54 24.39
C ASP A 981 6.70 58.20 24.90
N ALA A 982 5.68 58.32 24.05
CA ALA A 982 4.35 58.81 24.43
C ALA A 982 3.55 57.83 25.34
N ASP A 983 3.97 56.56 25.44
CA ASP A 983 3.41 55.60 26.40
C ASP A 983 3.95 55.83 27.84
N VAL A 984 4.90 56.76 28.05
CA VAL A 984 5.56 56.99 29.35
C VAL A 984 4.77 58.02 30.17
N PRO A 985 4.31 57.69 31.40
CA PRO A 985 3.58 58.65 32.23
C PRO A 985 4.53 59.69 32.84
N PRO A 986 4.11 60.97 33.01
CA PRO A 986 5.00 62.04 33.49
C PRO A 986 5.53 61.92 34.94
N SER A 987 5.06 60.95 35.71
CA SER A 987 5.43 60.76 37.12
C SER A 987 5.46 59.27 37.46
N GLY A 988 6.56 58.81 38.03
CA GLY A 988 6.85 57.38 38.22
C GLY A 988 5.91 56.66 39.19
N LEU A 989 5.43 55.50 38.74
CA LEU A 989 5.12 54.37 39.62
C LEU A 989 5.63 53.10 38.92
N TRP A 990 6.61 52.46 39.54
CA TRP A 990 7.39 51.38 38.96
C TRP A 990 6.90 50.04 39.51
N GLU A 991 5.96 49.41 38.82
CA GLU A 991 5.33 48.17 39.29
C GLU A 991 6.18 46.93 38.93
N LEU A 992 7.14 46.60 39.78
CA LEU A 992 7.91 45.34 39.72
C LEU A 992 7.12 44.20 40.39
N ARG A 993 6.49 43.35 39.57
CA ARG A 993 5.81 42.13 40.04
C ARG A 993 6.77 40.94 40.12
N GLY A 994 7.67 40.95 41.09
CA GLY A 994 8.48 39.78 41.43
C GLY A 994 7.63 38.68 42.10
N ARG A 995 7.68 37.45 41.60
CA ARG A 995 7.17 36.25 42.29
C ARG A 995 8.20 35.12 42.25
N VAL A 996 8.07 34.19 43.19
CA VAL A 996 9.21 33.55 43.86
C VAL A 996 9.62 32.21 43.21
N GLN A 997 10.90 32.06 42.87
CA GLN A 997 11.56 30.77 42.60
C GLN A 997 12.99 30.73 43.19
N TRP A 998 13.69 29.59 43.05
CA TRP A 998 14.99 29.33 43.68
C TRP A 998 16.11 30.22 43.15
N ARG A 999 16.19 30.41 41.83
CA ARG A 999 16.92 31.52 41.24
C ARG A 999 15.98 32.72 41.22
N ARG A 1000 16.48 33.87 41.68
CA ARG A 1000 15.72 35.11 41.78
C ARG A 1000 16.50 36.18 41.03
N TRP A 1001 15.81 37.03 40.30
CA TRP A 1001 16.42 38.15 39.59
C TRP A 1001 15.47 39.35 39.50
N ILE A 1002 16.05 40.50 39.22
CA ILE A 1002 15.38 41.75 38.90
C ILE A 1002 15.76 42.08 37.46
N ASP A 1003 14.77 42.31 36.59
CA ASP A 1003 15.01 42.93 35.28
C ASP A 1003 14.95 44.46 35.49
N VAL A 1004 16.07 45.16 35.25
CA VAL A 1004 16.12 46.63 35.13
C VAL A 1004 16.01 46.96 33.65
N PHE A 1005 15.16 47.92 33.25
CA PHE A 1005 14.87 48.16 31.83
C PHE A 1005 14.47 49.60 31.50
N CYS A 1006 14.74 50.01 30.27
CA CYS A 1006 14.28 51.26 29.69
C CYS A 1006 12.77 51.25 29.41
N ARG A 1007 12.12 52.39 29.66
CA ARG A 1007 10.73 52.68 29.26
C ARG A 1007 10.62 53.79 28.21
N ALA A 1008 11.70 54.56 28.04
CA ALA A 1008 11.84 55.66 27.09
C ALA A 1008 13.19 55.55 26.39
N HIS A 1009 13.38 56.27 25.29
CA HIS A 1009 14.69 56.46 24.69
C HIS A 1009 15.58 57.38 25.56
N GLY A 1010 16.89 57.13 25.51
CA GLY A 1010 17.92 57.80 26.30
C GLY A 1010 18.96 56.82 26.86
N THR A 1011 19.92 57.37 27.59
CA THR A 1011 20.90 56.63 28.39
C THR A 1011 20.55 56.78 29.87
N PHE A 1012 20.54 55.69 30.62
CA PHE A 1012 20.08 55.63 32.00
C PHE A 1012 21.08 54.88 32.87
N GLU A 1013 21.63 55.53 33.89
CA GLU A 1013 22.48 54.86 34.87
C GLU A 1013 21.65 54.42 36.08
N TRP A 1014 21.92 53.22 36.59
CA TRP A 1014 21.20 52.65 37.72
C TRP A 1014 22.15 52.07 38.78
N ARG A 1015 21.63 51.96 40.01
CA ARG A 1015 22.28 51.28 41.14
C ARG A 1015 21.24 50.48 41.94
N ILE A 1016 21.61 49.35 42.53
CA ILE A 1016 20.76 48.53 43.40
C ILE A 1016 21.48 48.30 44.73
N GLU A 1017 20.80 48.61 45.83
CA GLU A 1017 21.31 48.44 47.19
C GLU A 1017 20.35 47.58 48.02
N ALA A 1018 20.88 46.60 48.75
CA ALA A 1018 20.10 45.80 49.70
C ALA A 1018 20.05 46.47 51.07
N ASN A 1019 18.89 46.44 51.74
CA ASN A 1019 18.74 46.97 53.10
C ASN A 1019 19.35 46.09 54.20
N VAL A 1020 19.91 44.93 53.84
CA VAL A 1020 20.47 43.91 54.73
C VAL A 1020 21.73 43.29 54.14
N SER A 1021 22.70 42.95 54.98
CA SER A 1021 24.02 42.44 54.54
C SER A 1021 24.04 40.98 54.06
N TRP A 1022 22.96 40.23 54.27
CA TRP A 1022 22.83 38.80 53.93
C TRP A 1022 22.05 38.57 52.62
N VAL A 1023 21.71 39.64 51.92
CA VAL A 1023 21.17 39.62 50.55
C VAL A 1023 22.03 40.52 49.68
N GLY A 1024 22.38 40.07 48.49
CA GLY A 1024 23.19 40.80 47.52
C GLY A 1024 22.68 40.62 46.09
N VAL A 1025 23.45 41.13 45.13
CA VAL A 1025 23.20 40.98 43.70
C VAL A 1025 24.51 40.76 42.94
N ASP A 1026 24.45 40.08 41.79
CA ASP A 1026 25.62 39.87 40.92
C ASP A 1026 26.11 41.16 40.23
N LYS A 1027 25.23 42.17 40.13
CA LYS A 1027 25.47 43.49 39.52
C LYS A 1027 24.72 44.54 40.32
N ASP A 1028 25.45 45.38 41.06
CA ASP A 1028 24.89 46.45 41.87
C ASP A 1028 24.79 47.80 41.15
N GLU A 1029 25.37 47.95 39.96
CA GLU A 1029 25.18 49.11 39.08
C GLU A 1029 25.33 48.80 37.60
N GLY A 1030 24.88 49.73 36.74
CA GLY A 1030 25.09 49.65 35.30
C GLY A 1030 24.49 50.82 34.52
N THR A 1031 24.65 50.76 33.20
CA THR A 1031 24.11 51.75 32.25
C THR A 1031 23.25 51.02 31.22
N LEU A 1032 22.07 51.57 30.94
CA LEU A 1032 21.16 51.13 29.87
C LEU A 1032 21.06 52.20 28.79
N GLU A 1033 20.82 51.81 27.54
CA GLU A 1033 20.70 52.73 26.41
C GLU A 1033 19.65 52.25 25.41
N ALA A 1034 18.69 53.12 25.07
CA ALA A 1034 17.64 52.85 24.09
C ALA A 1034 17.45 54.04 23.13
N PRO A 1035 17.26 53.82 21.82
CA PRO A 1035 17.40 52.55 21.11
C PRO A 1035 18.87 52.29 20.73
N GLY A 1036 19.26 51.02 20.56
CA GLY A 1036 20.54 50.63 19.94
C GLY A 1036 21.63 50.14 20.89
N GLY A 1037 21.53 50.41 22.20
CA GLY A 1037 22.37 49.78 23.22
C GLY A 1037 21.68 48.62 23.94
N MET A 1038 22.20 48.23 25.11
CA MET A 1038 21.48 47.31 26.01
C MET A 1038 20.36 48.07 26.72
N ASP A 1039 19.12 47.80 26.35
CA ASP A 1039 17.93 48.47 26.89
C ASP A 1039 17.30 47.77 28.10
N GLU A 1040 17.90 46.65 28.51
CA GLU A 1040 17.54 45.87 29.70
C GLU A 1040 18.76 45.13 30.28
N ALA A 1041 18.78 44.96 31.60
CA ALA A 1041 19.77 44.17 32.33
C ALA A 1041 19.07 43.25 33.34
N ARG A 1042 19.42 41.96 33.30
CA ARG A 1042 19.05 41.00 34.34
C ARG A 1042 20.10 40.98 35.45
N VAL A 1043 19.64 41.23 36.67
CA VAL A 1043 20.42 41.25 37.90
C VAL A 1043 20.00 40.06 38.76
N ASN A 1044 20.89 39.12 39.00
CA ASN A 1044 20.62 37.95 39.83
C ASN A 1044 20.74 38.31 41.31
N ILE A 1045 19.83 37.80 42.14
CA ILE A 1045 19.80 38.00 43.59
C ILE A 1045 20.54 36.85 44.27
N GLU A 1046 21.44 37.21 45.17
CA GLU A 1046 22.21 36.28 46.00
C GLU A 1046 21.74 36.37 47.46
N VAL A 1047 21.76 35.24 48.17
CA VAL A 1047 21.34 35.17 49.59
C VAL A 1047 22.35 34.33 50.36
N ASP A 1048 22.95 34.92 51.38
CA ASP A 1048 23.72 34.17 52.38
C ASP A 1048 22.75 33.51 53.37
N TRP A 1049 22.38 32.27 53.08
CA TRP A 1049 21.49 31.46 53.92
C TRP A 1049 22.04 31.15 55.32
N SER A 1050 23.36 31.32 55.55
CA SER A 1050 23.97 31.15 56.87
C SER A 1050 23.74 32.37 57.77
N SER A 1051 23.71 33.57 57.19
CA SER A 1051 23.41 34.84 57.89
C SER A 1051 21.94 35.26 57.84
N ALA A 1052 21.14 34.68 56.94
CA ALA A 1052 19.71 35.01 56.79
C ALA A 1052 18.87 34.62 58.03
N PRO A 1053 17.99 35.48 58.56
CA PRO A 1053 17.12 35.16 59.69
C PRO A 1053 16.25 33.92 59.44
N LYS A 1054 16.27 32.96 60.37
CA LYS A 1054 15.41 31.77 60.37
C LYS A 1054 13.93 32.16 60.47
N GLY A 1055 13.06 31.37 59.83
CA GLY A 1055 11.64 31.65 59.67
C GLY A 1055 11.34 32.50 58.43
N ARG A 1056 10.20 33.21 58.46
CA ARG A 1056 9.79 34.16 57.41
C ARG A 1056 10.35 35.53 57.71
N SER A 1057 11.02 36.14 56.73
CA SER A 1057 11.59 37.49 56.78
C SER A 1057 11.30 38.22 55.48
N THR A 1058 11.68 39.51 55.39
CA THR A 1058 11.58 40.29 54.16
C THR A 1058 12.80 41.19 54.07
N ALA A 1059 13.58 41.01 53.01
CA ALA A 1059 14.60 41.96 52.60
C ALA A 1059 13.97 42.98 51.63
N ALA A 1060 14.63 44.11 51.45
CA ALA A 1060 14.25 45.12 50.49
C ALA A 1060 15.46 45.54 49.66
N PHE A 1061 15.28 45.65 48.35
CA PHE A 1061 16.22 46.34 47.47
C PHE A 1061 15.72 47.73 47.15
N THR A 1062 16.59 48.73 47.21
CA THR A 1062 16.34 50.05 46.64
C THR A 1062 17.09 50.17 45.31
N VAL A 1063 16.33 50.35 44.23
CA VAL A 1063 16.86 50.63 42.89
C VAL A 1063 16.85 52.14 42.70
N HIS A 1064 18.03 52.71 42.48
CA HIS A 1064 18.25 54.13 42.19
C HIS A 1064 18.44 54.31 40.69
N ARG A 1065 17.89 55.40 40.15
CA ARG A 1065 18.33 56.00 38.90
C ARG A 1065 19.34 57.10 39.22
N LYS A 1066 20.58 57.04 38.71
CA LYS A 1066 21.66 57.95 39.16
C LYS A 1066 21.51 59.39 38.68
N ASP A 1067 20.75 59.63 37.60
CA ASP A 1067 20.53 60.96 37.01
C ASP A 1067 19.25 61.67 37.52
N THR A 1068 18.49 61.06 38.45
CA THR A 1068 17.30 61.66 39.09
C THR A 1068 17.25 61.32 40.58
N GLU A 1069 16.24 61.84 41.30
CA GLU A 1069 15.92 61.41 42.68
C GLU A 1069 14.99 60.17 42.70
N ASP A 1070 14.73 59.53 41.55
CA ASP A 1070 13.82 58.38 41.45
C ASP A 1070 14.39 57.14 42.13
N VAL A 1071 13.61 56.57 43.06
CA VAL A 1071 13.93 55.31 43.75
C VAL A 1071 12.76 54.34 43.74
N ILE A 1072 13.06 53.04 43.69
CA ILE A 1072 12.08 51.95 43.71
C ILE A 1072 12.46 50.98 44.82
N THR A 1073 11.54 50.69 45.74
CA THR A 1073 11.75 49.65 46.76
C THR A 1073 11.08 48.34 46.34
N ILE A 1074 11.88 47.30 46.13
CA ILE A 1074 11.42 45.94 45.81
C ILE A 1074 11.45 45.11 47.10
N LEU A 1075 10.30 44.59 47.53
CA LEU A 1075 10.22 43.71 48.69
C LEU A 1075 10.48 42.25 48.28
N LEU A 1076 11.45 41.63 48.94
CA LEU A 1076 11.87 40.25 48.72
C LEU A 1076 11.44 39.38 49.92
N PRO A 1077 10.31 38.66 49.82
CA PRO A 1077 9.92 37.71 50.86
C PRO A 1077 10.92 36.54 50.89
N ILE A 1078 11.48 36.26 52.07
CA ILE A 1078 12.44 35.18 52.27
C ILE A 1078 11.90 34.24 53.35
N PHE A 1079 12.12 32.95 53.12
CA PHE A 1079 11.86 31.90 54.09
C PHE A 1079 13.13 31.08 54.20
N ASN A 1080 13.87 31.28 55.30
CA ASN A 1080 14.98 30.41 55.68
C ASN A 1080 14.41 29.42 56.69
N PRO A 1081 14.08 28.18 56.30
CA PRO A 1081 13.42 27.25 57.21
C PRO A 1081 14.24 27.02 58.49
N PRO A 1082 13.58 26.75 59.64
CA PRO A 1082 14.28 26.22 60.80
C PRO A 1082 15.00 24.92 60.40
N ASP A 1083 16.13 24.64 61.04
CA ASP A 1083 16.89 23.43 60.72
C ASP A 1083 15.99 22.20 60.96
N PRO A 1084 15.88 21.29 59.98
CA PRO A 1084 14.92 20.20 60.06
C PRO A 1084 15.30 19.27 61.21
N LYS A 1085 14.30 18.87 62.01
CA LYS A 1085 14.46 17.90 63.11
C LYS A 1085 14.71 16.46 62.63
N GLU A 1086 14.65 16.25 61.32
CA GLU A 1086 14.78 14.98 60.62
C GLU A 1086 15.82 15.11 59.51
N ASP A 1087 16.44 14.00 59.12
CA ASP A 1087 17.23 13.96 57.89
C ASP A 1087 16.31 14.09 56.66
N LEU A 1088 16.63 15.04 55.79
CA LEU A 1088 15.94 15.32 54.52
C LEU A 1088 16.70 14.79 53.29
N VAL A 1089 17.89 14.19 53.46
CA VAL A 1089 18.65 13.60 52.36
C VAL A 1089 17.77 12.59 51.61
N GLY A 1090 17.74 12.71 50.28
CA GLY A 1090 16.93 11.87 49.39
C GLY A 1090 15.45 12.27 49.24
N ARG A 1091 14.88 13.12 50.11
CA ARG A 1091 13.47 13.57 49.98
C ARG A 1091 13.31 14.66 48.92
N ARG A 1092 12.10 14.80 48.37
CA ARG A 1092 11.71 15.98 47.56
C ARG A 1092 11.21 17.08 48.49
N ILE A 1093 11.80 18.27 48.44
CA ILE A 1093 11.54 19.35 49.40
C ILE A 1093 10.66 20.42 48.72
N GLU A 1094 9.62 20.88 49.43
CA GLU A 1094 8.75 21.98 48.99
C GLU A 1094 9.54 23.26 48.69
N SER A 1095 9.14 23.99 47.65
CA SER A 1095 9.55 25.37 47.46
C SER A 1095 8.45 26.20 46.81
N GLY A 1096 8.34 27.46 47.23
CA GLY A 1096 7.34 28.39 46.68
C GLY A 1096 5.88 27.95 46.88
N GLY A 1097 5.60 27.06 47.84
CA GLY A 1097 4.27 26.48 48.05
C GLY A 1097 3.98 25.21 47.22
N VAL A 1098 4.98 24.63 46.55
CA VAL A 1098 4.81 23.52 45.61
C VAL A 1098 5.86 22.43 45.84
N VAL A 1099 5.44 21.17 45.73
CA VAL A 1099 6.31 20.01 45.50
C VAL A 1099 5.99 19.49 44.09
N SER A 1100 7.00 19.35 43.23
CA SER A 1100 6.85 18.76 41.90
C SER A 1100 7.81 17.57 41.74
N ILE A 1101 7.31 16.45 41.22
CA ILE A 1101 8.02 15.17 41.16
C ILE A 1101 7.69 14.51 39.82
N GLU A 1102 8.70 14.21 39.01
CA GLU A 1102 8.56 13.35 37.82
C GLU A 1102 8.17 11.93 38.27
N ALA A 1103 7.26 11.26 37.56
CA ALA A 1103 6.68 9.99 38.02
C ALA A 1103 7.70 8.87 38.26
N ALA A 1104 8.81 8.84 37.52
CA ALA A 1104 9.89 7.87 37.73
C ALA A 1104 10.71 8.09 39.02
N HIS A 1105 10.64 9.28 39.62
CA HIS A 1105 11.37 9.63 40.84
C HIS A 1105 10.64 9.19 42.13
N TYR A 1106 10.13 7.96 42.15
CA TYR A 1106 9.61 7.30 43.35
C TYR A 1106 10.74 6.90 44.31
N SER A 1107 10.46 6.86 45.61
CA SER A 1107 11.41 6.41 46.64
C SER A 1107 11.36 4.91 46.89
N ALA A 1108 10.22 4.26 46.61
CA ALA A 1108 10.09 2.80 46.63
C ALA A 1108 9.02 2.30 45.64
N LEU A 1109 9.20 1.06 45.18
CA LEU A 1109 8.29 0.32 44.31
C LEU A 1109 7.92 -0.99 45.00
N GLU A 1110 6.62 -1.21 45.21
CA GLU A 1110 6.06 -2.47 45.71
C GLU A 1110 5.47 -3.26 44.53
N THR A 1111 6.04 -4.43 44.23
CA THR A 1111 5.52 -5.36 43.21
C THR A 1111 4.52 -6.35 43.81
N ASN A 1112 3.57 -6.86 43.03
CA ASN A 1112 2.61 -7.87 43.49
C ASN A 1112 2.40 -8.96 42.43
N ASN A 1113 2.63 -10.24 42.77
CA ASN A 1113 2.39 -11.40 41.90
C ASN A 1113 2.95 -11.28 40.45
N GLY A 1114 4.17 -10.75 40.30
CA GLY A 1114 4.80 -10.53 38.99
C GLY A 1114 4.33 -9.28 38.25
N ILE A 1115 3.38 -8.54 38.80
CA ILE A 1115 2.91 -7.24 38.31
C ILE A 1115 3.73 -6.13 38.95
N SER A 1116 4.18 -5.17 38.14
CA SER A 1116 4.98 -4.03 38.57
C SER A 1116 4.59 -2.77 37.82
N TYR A 1117 4.99 -1.61 38.34
CA TYR A 1117 5.19 -0.45 37.49
C TYR A 1117 6.56 -0.50 36.82
N VAL A 1118 6.66 0.03 35.61
CA VAL A 1118 7.90 0.25 34.86
C VAL A 1118 7.97 1.68 34.37
N GLU A 1119 9.17 2.25 34.34
CA GLU A 1119 9.43 3.50 33.65
C GLU A 1119 9.38 3.29 32.13
N VAL A 1120 8.78 4.26 31.43
CA VAL A 1120 8.87 4.43 29.98
C VAL A 1120 9.65 5.72 29.74
N PRO A 1121 10.98 5.63 29.48
CA PRO A 1121 11.83 6.80 29.31
C PRO A 1121 11.30 7.73 28.22
N LEU A 1122 11.40 9.05 28.43
CA LEU A 1122 11.08 10.07 27.43
C LEU A 1122 9.62 10.10 26.94
N TYR A 1123 8.73 9.29 27.53
CA TYR A 1123 7.29 9.33 27.26
C TYR A 1123 6.63 10.58 27.87
N GLY A 1124 5.73 11.23 27.13
CA GLY A 1124 4.99 12.40 27.61
C GLY A 1124 5.69 13.73 27.28
N LYS A 1125 5.65 14.70 28.21
CA LYS A 1125 6.03 16.11 27.96
C LYS A 1125 7.35 16.54 28.63
N THR A 1126 7.82 15.77 29.60
CA THR A 1126 8.96 16.06 30.48
C THR A 1126 9.94 14.87 30.52
N HIS A 1127 10.30 14.36 31.69
CA HIS A 1127 11.33 13.33 31.83
C HIS A 1127 10.92 11.95 31.27
N SER A 1128 9.82 11.38 31.78
CA SER A 1128 9.37 10.02 31.45
C SER A 1128 7.94 9.77 31.95
N GLY A 1129 7.36 8.64 31.53
CA GLY A 1129 6.11 8.11 32.05
C GLY A 1129 6.35 6.89 32.94
N VAL A 1130 5.37 6.53 33.77
CA VAL A 1130 5.37 5.24 34.49
C VAL A 1130 4.08 4.51 34.17
N LYS A 1131 4.20 3.23 33.77
CA LYS A 1131 3.10 2.38 33.28
C LYS A 1131 3.05 1.07 34.05
N LEU A 1132 1.85 0.50 34.14
CA LEU A 1132 1.61 -0.80 34.77
C LEU A 1132 2.01 -1.93 33.80
N TRP A 1133 2.64 -2.99 34.30
CA TRP A 1133 3.24 -4.05 33.48
C TRP A 1133 2.94 -5.45 34.03
N PRO A 1134 2.62 -6.45 33.18
CA PRO A 1134 2.44 -6.37 31.72
C PRO A 1134 1.25 -5.47 31.30
N VAL A 1135 1.32 -4.85 30.12
CA VAL A 1135 0.26 -3.92 29.65
C VAL A 1135 -1.07 -4.63 29.34
N GLY A 1136 -1.02 -5.94 29.07
CA GLY A 1136 -2.17 -6.77 28.75
C GLY A 1136 -3.08 -7.15 29.93
N ILE A 1137 -2.73 -6.82 31.19
CA ILE A 1137 -3.49 -7.28 32.37
C ILE A 1137 -4.89 -6.67 32.50
N GLU A 1138 -5.70 -7.28 33.38
CA GLU A 1138 -7.03 -6.79 33.76
C GLU A 1138 -6.96 -5.77 34.92
N SER A 1139 -8.08 -5.09 35.17
CA SER A 1139 -8.23 -4.10 36.25
C SER A 1139 -7.95 -4.70 37.63
N LEU A 1140 -7.03 -4.07 38.38
CA LEU A 1140 -6.62 -4.52 39.72
C LEU A 1140 -7.38 -3.78 40.82
N THR A 1141 -7.46 -4.39 42.01
CA THR A 1141 -7.96 -3.76 43.23
C THR A 1141 -6.81 -3.18 44.05
N PRO A 1142 -7.05 -2.28 45.02
CA PRO A 1142 -5.98 -1.73 45.87
C PRO A 1142 -5.19 -2.78 46.68
N SER A 1143 -5.72 -4.00 46.87
CA SER A 1143 -5.01 -5.11 47.52
C SER A 1143 -4.22 -5.99 46.56
N THR A 1144 -4.50 -5.94 45.25
CA THR A 1144 -3.79 -6.73 44.22
C THR A 1144 -2.86 -5.89 43.33
N ALA A 1145 -3.01 -4.56 43.32
CA ALA A 1145 -2.16 -3.65 42.58
C ALA A 1145 -0.74 -3.52 43.18
N PRO A 1146 0.30 -3.32 42.34
CA PRO A 1146 1.59 -2.78 42.80
C PRO A 1146 1.44 -1.32 43.24
N LYS A 1147 2.45 -0.76 43.91
CA LYS A 1147 2.44 0.63 44.41
C LYS A 1147 3.74 1.38 44.12
N LEU A 1148 3.61 2.68 43.93
CA LEU A 1148 4.71 3.65 43.92
C LEU A 1148 4.60 4.49 45.19
N ARG A 1149 5.71 4.66 45.90
CA ARG A 1149 5.83 5.53 47.06
C ARG A 1149 6.69 6.74 46.71
N TYR A 1150 6.29 7.92 47.17
CA TYR A 1150 7.04 9.16 47.01
C TYR A 1150 7.21 9.81 48.39
N ASP A 1151 8.46 10.00 48.82
CA ASP A 1151 8.76 10.70 50.08
C ASP A 1151 9.10 12.16 49.80
N PHE A 1152 8.30 13.07 50.35
CA PHE A 1152 8.49 14.51 50.25
C PHE A 1152 8.41 15.18 51.62
N PHE A 1153 8.90 16.42 51.70
CA PHE A 1153 8.86 17.27 52.88
C PHE A 1153 8.17 18.59 52.54
N THR A 1154 7.23 19.01 53.38
CA THR A 1154 6.56 20.30 53.32
C THR A 1154 6.82 21.08 54.62
N PHE A 1155 6.95 22.40 54.48
CA PHE A 1155 7.09 23.34 55.58
C PHE A 1155 5.74 23.84 56.12
N VAL A 1156 4.62 23.37 55.54
CA VAL A 1156 3.26 23.62 56.03
C VAL A 1156 2.89 22.51 57.04
N GLU A 1157 2.43 22.88 58.24
CA GLU A 1157 2.02 21.88 59.23
C GLU A 1157 0.70 21.20 58.83
N TYR A 1158 0.59 19.89 59.07
CA TYR A 1158 -0.58 19.09 58.70
C TYR A 1158 -1.91 19.58 59.31
N GLN A 1159 -1.88 20.32 60.42
CA GLN A 1159 -3.07 20.96 61.00
C GLN A 1159 -3.62 22.07 60.07
N ASP A 1160 -2.74 22.85 59.44
CA ASP A 1160 -3.09 23.97 58.55
C ASP A 1160 -3.57 23.49 57.15
N VAL A 1161 -3.34 22.22 56.81
CA VAL A 1161 -3.79 21.60 55.54
C VAL A 1161 -5.21 21.02 55.64
N LYS A 1162 -5.76 20.90 56.85
CA LYS A 1162 -7.12 20.39 57.12
C LYS A 1162 -8.19 21.49 57.29
N ALA A 1163 -7.78 22.74 57.37
CA ALA A 1163 -8.65 23.92 57.50
C ALA A 1163 -8.84 24.62 56.14
#